data_AF-A0A9P6U7P7-F1
#
_entry.id   AF-A0A9P6U7P7-F1
#
_cell.length_a   1.000
_cell.length_b   1.000
_cell.length_c   1.000
_cell.angle_alpha   90.00
_cell.angle_beta   90.00
_cell.angle_gamma   90.00
#
_symmetry.space_group_name_H-M   'P 1'
#
loop_
_entity.id
_entity.type
_entity.pdbx_description
1 polymer ?
#
loop_
_entity_poly.entity_id
_entity_poly.type
_entity_poly.pdbx_seq_one_letter_code
_entity_poly.pdbx_strand_id
1 'polypeptide(L)'
;MAKKFGTLSWASVGVIASVLLHAMVSTSVVMAAPADNTASVRALVKRLLPASYHNAFDFQLVDTLTPPTADVKYDLFRVSNNNGTSGSRILIEGATLSALTRGLKYYLEEGAQVTVEWSGNRLNELPKVPPAAPAGGQVQGSFVPHRYYTNVVSFGYQFPFWSWKRWEQEIDWMALNGINMLPAYVGQEYVFRELYRSLNLTDAEIARFFGGPAFAPWQRMGNIDGSWNDKLLNISKSTESVYKFKFIDEQWALQQLILPRLAELGVSPLMPTFQGFVPKELSSKFPNNVFKKTGGWPGFPIELSDVTYVAHTDPLFAELQAKFLKLQDQLNGGHRSKYYFLDLFNEVKPDCTTAECVAAITTAVSKSLQGVDKDAVWVMQSWFIGPKWLPIWTDGYFKGIKDANQQTLVFDLAAEVWPAWEGTNGFHETPFGWSVLSNFGTAQGLFARLPQILSGPAKAFNAHKKNFKAMGVAAEGIYNNEFVYAALLDIAWRDPNSPIDAKTHLEQYVRRRYGSAKATPSVLAAYGKYLDTVWNVAPQASNSRSFVERAPTLNMTKVGEWMPTIVYYNKTKFVEAWDGLVRGALFEQKSRISASWKFDLVDATREVLLFNVFPAVHESLVTAYRAKDLGKVRKYGKQLLQLVRDTDRVLNTNTYFSLNTFIRDSHDSVDPTGRLGGSVRFSQPGLTKASYQRYLESNVKDIFTWWGAAGTGHDLPDYASKQWGGMLSSFYYPRWQLFVRHLEQAVKSNTEYDAGAFTAQRLQFEAKWQARPWGSAPGETLSTNGQETTEVVREIYHKYAALAYKAAVDGTA
;
A
#
# COMPACT_ATOMS: atom_id res chain seq x y z
N MET A 1 -72.49 23.67 42.89
CA MET A 1 -73.33 22.58 43.44
C MET A 1 -72.41 21.57 44.11
N ALA A 2 -72.38 21.60 45.44
CA ALA A 2 -72.70 20.46 46.33
C ALA A 2 -71.59 19.38 46.40
N LYS A 3 -70.66 19.47 47.37
CA LYS A 3 -70.72 19.00 48.78
C LYS A 3 -70.46 17.48 48.95
N LYS A 4 -69.39 17.15 49.68
CA LYS A 4 -69.29 16.32 50.92
C LYS A 4 -67.82 15.87 51.09
N PHE A 5 -66.98 16.37 52.02
CA PHE A 5 -66.94 16.37 53.50
C PHE A 5 -66.86 15.01 54.20
N GLY A 6 -65.81 14.86 55.05
CA GLY A 6 -65.71 13.95 56.20
C GLY A 6 -64.27 13.43 56.45
N THR A 7 -63.35 14.17 57.10
CA THR A 7 -63.04 14.29 58.57
C THR A 7 -62.37 13.07 59.23
N LEU A 8 -61.07 13.20 59.62
CA LEU A 8 -60.49 13.23 61.01
C LEU A 8 -60.56 11.90 61.81
N SER A 9 -59.63 11.46 62.67
CA SER A 9 -58.33 11.90 63.20
C SER A 9 -57.77 10.79 64.14
N TRP A 10 -56.74 11.12 64.94
CA TRP A 10 -56.10 10.45 66.11
C TRP A 10 -54.74 9.78 65.79
N ALA A 11 -53.58 10.42 66.02
CA ALA A 11 -52.87 10.66 67.31
C ALA A 11 -52.28 9.36 67.90
N SER A 12 -51.02 9.18 68.36
CA SER A 12 -49.77 9.96 68.45
C SER A 12 -48.64 9.00 68.89
N VAL A 13 -47.36 9.40 68.72
CA VAL A 13 -46.11 8.90 69.36
C VAL A 13 -45.59 7.53 68.86
N GLY A 14 -44.38 7.33 68.35
CA GLY A 14 -43.19 8.16 68.12
C GLY A 14 -41.94 7.29 68.26
N VAL A 15 -41.10 7.14 67.23
CA VAL A 15 -39.64 6.90 67.31
C VAL A 15 -39.00 7.35 65.98
N ILE A 16 -37.91 8.11 66.11
CA ILE A 16 -37.12 8.74 65.07
C ILE A 16 -36.20 7.71 64.40
N ALA A 17 -36.25 7.59 63.07
CA ALA A 17 -35.14 7.12 62.23
C ALA A 17 -35.28 7.73 60.83
N SER A 18 -34.41 8.69 60.52
CA SER A 18 -34.39 9.43 59.25
C SER A 18 -33.87 8.54 58.11
N VAL A 19 -34.73 8.15 57.18
CA VAL A 19 -34.36 7.59 55.87
C VAL A 19 -34.80 8.57 54.79
N LEU A 20 -33.83 9.30 54.23
CA LEU A 20 -34.02 10.14 53.04
C LEU A 20 -33.99 9.24 51.80
N LEU A 21 -35.17 9.07 51.21
CA LEU A 21 -35.43 8.41 49.94
C LEU A 21 -34.69 9.15 48.81
N HIS A 22 -33.58 8.60 48.31
CA HIS A 22 -33.10 8.94 46.97
C HIS A 22 -33.93 8.14 45.97
N ALA A 23 -34.70 8.84 45.15
CA ALA A 23 -35.38 8.27 44.00
C ALA A 23 -34.32 7.72 43.02
N MET A 24 -34.09 6.41 43.04
CA MET A 24 -33.46 5.72 41.91
C MET A 24 -34.45 5.75 40.75
N VAL A 25 -34.27 6.69 39.83
CA VAL A 25 -34.70 6.49 38.45
C VAL A 25 -33.77 5.39 37.91
N SER A 26 -34.21 4.14 38.03
CA SER A 26 -33.63 3.03 37.29
C SER A 26 -33.95 3.26 35.81
N THR A 27 -33.11 4.06 35.14
CA THR A 27 -32.91 3.94 33.70
C THR A 27 -32.40 2.54 33.48
N SER A 28 -33.35 1.64 33.18
CA SER A 28 -33.05 0.37 32.55
C SER A 28 -32.39 0.75 31.24
N VAL A 29 -31.05 0.77 31.22
CA VAL A 29 -30.29 0.71 29.98
C VAL A 29 -30.81 -0.56 29.34
N VAL A 30 -31.67 -0.40 28.34
CA VAL A 30 -31.93 -1.46 27.38
C VAL A 30 -30.56 -1.67 26.74
N MET A 31 -29.79 -2.61 27.29
CA MET A 31 -28.68 -3.19 26.56
C MET A 31 -29.35 -3.72 25.30
N ALA A 32 -29.12 -3.03 24.18
CA ALA A 32 -29.41 -3.58 22.88
C ALA A 32 -28.84 -5.00 22.89
N ALA A 33 -29.64 -5.99 22.51
CA ALA A 33 -29.13 -7.32 22.25
C ALA A 33 -27.84 -7.17 21.42
N PRO A 34 -26.75 -7.92 21.71
CA PRO A 34 -25.54 -7.80 20.93
C PRO A 34 -25.94 -7.93 19.46
N ALA A 35 -25.64 -6.90 18.68
CA ALA A 35 -25.89 -6.92 17.24
C ALA A 35 -25.36 -8.26 16.73
N ASP A 36 -26.11 -8.95 15.89
CA ASP A 36 -25.66 -10.20 15.31
C ASP A 36 -24.29 -9.95 14.64
N ASN A 37 -23.21 -10.30 15.34
CA ASN A 37 -21.84 -9.90 15.01
C ASN A 37 -21.39 -10.49 13.67
N THR A 38 -22.18 -11.41 13.09
CA THR A 38 -21.93 -12.02 11.79
C THR A 38 -22.65 -11.33 10.61
N ALA A 39 -23.48 -10.30 10.89
CA ALA A 39 -24.22 -9.58 9.87
C ALA A 39 -23.31 -8.86 8.86
N SER A 40 -22.17 -8.34 9.32
CA SER A 40 -21.15 -7.72 8.47
C SER A 40 -20.50 -8.71 7.51
N VAL A 41 -20.26 -9.95 7.96
CA VAL A 41 -19.74 -11.05 7.12
C VAL A 41 -20.79 -11.46 6.07
N ARG A 42 -22.08 -11.48 6.41
CA ARG A 42 -23.15 -11.67 5.42
C ARG A 42 -23.24 -10.49 4.44
N ALA A 43 -23.00 -9.27 4.88
CA ALA A 43 -22.94 -8.11 3.99
C ALA A 43 -21.75 -8.20 3.02
N LEU A 44 -20.58 -8.68 3.48
CA LEU A 44 -19.44 -9.01 2.61
C LEU A 44 -19.84 -10.03 1.54
N VAL A 45 -20.52 -11.12 1.92
CA VAL A 45 -21.05 -12.10 0.95
C VAL A 45 -21.93 -11.43 -0.10
N LYS A 46 -22.83 -10.53 0.30
CA LYS A 46 -23.73 -9.83 -0.64
C LYS A 46 -23.00 -8.89 -1.59
N ARG A 47 -21.92 -8.23 -1.12
CA ARG A 47 -21.08 -7.36 -1.96
C ARG A 47 -20.25 -8.15 -2.97
N LEU A 48 -19.75 -9.31 -2.55
CA LEU A 48 -18.77 -10.09 -3.30
C LEU A 48 -19.40 -11.12 -4.24
N LEU A 49 -20.36 -11.90 -3.75
CA LEU A 49 -20.88 -13.10 -4.41
C LEU A 49 -22.18 -12.83 -5.20
N PRO A 50 -22.45 -13.61 -6.26
CA PRO A 50 -23.71 -13.50 -7.00
C PRO A 50 -24.92 -13.81 -6.11
N ALA A 51 -26.09 -13.31 -6.52
CA ALA A 51 -27.33 -13.40 -5.74
C ALA A 51 -27.70 -14.83 -5.29
N SER A 52 -27.35 -15.86 -6.08
CA SER A 52 -27.60 -17.27 -5.71
C SER A 52 -26.84 -17.72 -4.46
N TYR A 53 -25.77 -17.02 -4.06
CA TYR A 53 -24.96 -17.33 -2.88
C TYR A 53 -25.32 -16.50 -1.64
N HIS A 54 -26.19 -15.49 -1.76
CA HIS A 54 -26.48 -14.56 -0.65
C HIS A 54 -27.05 -15.25 0.59
N ASN A 55 -27.73 -16.37 0.38
CA ASN A 55 -28.29 -17.21 1.43
C ASN A 55 -27.64 -18.61 1.45
N ALA A 56 -26.45 -18.79 0.89
CA ALA A 56 -25.77 -20.10 0.86
C ALA A 56 -24.98 -20.41 2.15
N PHE A 57 -24.74 -19.42 2.99
CA PHE A 57 -23.83 -19.52 4.13
C PHE A 57 -24.51 -19.28 5.47
N ASP A 58 -24.13 -20.08 6.45
CA ASP A 58 -24.38 -19.83 7.87
C ASP A 58 -23.04 -19.50 8.54
N PHE A 59 -23.03 -18.43 9.33
CA PHE A 59 -21.84 -17.97 10.04
C PHE A 59 -22.09 -18.05 11.54
N GLN A 60 -21.14 -18.60 12.29
CA GLN A 60 -21.23 -18.73 13.75
C GLN A 60 -19.91 -18.38 14.41
N LEU A 61 -19.94 -17.47 15.38
CA LEU A 61 -18.78 -17.24 16.24
C LEU A 61 -18.73 -18.34 17.30
N VAL A 62 -17.60 -19.04 17.40
CA VAL A 62 -17.41 -20.19 18.29
C VAL A 62 -16.04 -20.10 18.95
N ASP A 63 -16.01 -19.99 20.27
CA ASP A 63 -14.80 -19.93 21.10
C ASP A 63 -14.31 -21.33 21.56
N THR A 64 -15.11 -22.38 21.32
CA THR A 64 -14.81 -23.76 21.71
C THR A 64 -14.07 -24.58 20.65
N LEU A 65 -13.64 -23.98 19.53
CA LEU A 65 -12.89 -24.70 18.50
C LEU A 65 -11.55 -25.18 19.06
N THR A 66 -11.26 -26.48 18.92
CA THR A 66 -10.00 -27.05 19.39
C THR A 66 -8.89 -26.75 18.37
N PRO A 67 -7.75 -26.15 18.80
CA PRO A 67 -6.61 -25.92 17.93
C PRO A 67 -6.13 -27.21 17.23
N PRO A 68 -5.80 -27.17 15.93
CA PRO A 68 -5.28 -28.34 15.22
C PRO A 68 -3.89 -28.75 15.75
N THR A 69 -3.07 -27.81 16.21
CA THR A 69 -1.77 -28.07 16.85
C THR A 69 -1.52 -27.09 18.00
N ALA A 70 -0.47 -27.31 18.79
CA ALA A 70 -0.09 -26.41 19.89
C ALA A 70 0.39 -25.02 19.41
N ASP A 71 0.81 -24.93 18.15
CA ASP A 71 1.36 -23.72 17.54
C ASP A 71 0.33 -22.96 16.70
N VAL A 72 -0.64 -23.67 16.13
CA VAL A 72 -1.74 -23.11 15.33
C VAL A 72 -2.97 -22.94 16.22
N LYS A 73 -3.11 -21.77 16.86
CA LYS A 73 -4.06 -21.59 17.99
C LYS A 73 -4.71 -20.22 18.14
N TYR A 74 -4.41 -19.25 17.28
CA TYR A 74 -4.91 -17.89 17.47
C TYR A 74 -6.31 -17.74 16.84
N ASP A 75 -6.39 -17.33 15.58
CA ASP A 75 -7.66 -17.34 14.86
C ASP A 75 -7.95 -18.74 14.32
N LEU A 76 -9.08 -19.33 14.70
CA LEU A 76 -9.49 -20.69 14.31
C LEU A 76 -10.80 -20.64 13.52
N PHE A 77 -10.94 -21.48 12.50
CA PHE A 77 -12.20 -21.65 11.77
C PHE A 77 -12.42 -23.09 11.32
N ARG A 78 -13.68 -23.42 11.03
CA ARG A 78 -14.09 -24.69 10.42
C ARG A 78 -15.14 -24.42 9.33
N VAL A 79 -15.02 -25.12 8.21
CA VAL A 79 -16.03 -25.09 7.14
C VAL A 79 -16.63 -26.48 6.98
N SER A 80 -17.96 -26.57 6.99
CA SER A 80 -18.70 -27.84 6.87
C SER A 80 -20.01 -27.66 6.10
N ASN A 81 -20.64 -28.77 5.73
CA ASN A 81 -22.00 -28.75 5.16
C ASN A 81 -23.03 -28.73 6.29
N ASN A 82 -24.03 -27.87 6.18
CA ASN A 82 -25.21 -27.84 7.04
C ASN A 82 -26.43 -28.29 6.24
N ASN A 83 -26.83 -29.54 6.44
CA ASN A 83 -28.00 -30.13 5.80
C ASN A 83 -29.25 -29.87 6.66
N GLY A 84 -29.72 -28.62 6.64
CA GLY A 84 -30.98 -28.25 7.28
C GLY A 84 -32.21 -28.63 6.43
N THR A 85 -33.40 -28.40 6.99
CA THR A 85 -34.69 -28.65 6.32
C THR A 85 -34.95 -27.76 5.10
N SER A 86 -34.20 -26.67 4.94
CA SER A 86 -34.32 -25.69 3.84
C SER A 86 -33.27 -25.85 2.73
N GLY A 87 -32.55 -26.99 2.68
CA GLY A 87 -31.52 -27.30 1.68
C GLY A 87 -30.08 -27.30 2.24
N SER A 88 -29.14 -27.79 1.43
CA SER A 88 -27.70 -27.86 1.77
C SER A 88 -27.07 -26.46 1.79
N ARG A 89 -26.63 -26.01 2.96
CA ARG A 89 -25.92 -24.73 3.18
C ARG A 89 -24.47 -25.01 3.60
N ILE A 90 -23.62 -23.98 3.52
CA ILE A 90 -22.23 -24.05 4.00
C ILE A 90 -22.17 -23.36 5.36
N LEU A 91 -21.82 -24.12 6.41
CA LEU A 91 -21.58 -23.58 7.74
C LEU A 91 -20.10 -23.22 7.90
N ILE A 92 -19.86 -21.98 8.30
CA ILE A 92 -18.54 -21.44 8.64
C ILE A 92 -18.57 -21.02 10.10
N GLU A 93 -17.85 -21.75 10.93
CA GLU A 93 -17.63 -21.44 12.35
C GLU A 93 -16.25 -20.80 12.51
N GLY A 94 -16.11 -19.81 13.38
CA GLY A 94 -14.84 -19.15 13.61
C GLY A 94 -14.72 -18.48 14.97
N ALA A 95 -13.52 -18.44 15.52
CA ALA A 95 -13.25 -17.81 16.82
C ALA A 95 -13.33 -16.27 16.78
N THR A 96 -13.13 -15.68 15.61
CA THR A 96 -13.18 -14.23 15.38
C THR A 96 -13.81 -13.91 14.02
N LEU A 97 -14.16 -12.65 13.80
CA LEU A 97 -14.65 -12.19 12.49
C LEU A 97 -13.61 -12.40 11.38
N SER A 98 -12.33 -12.18 11.67
CA SER A 98 -11.23 -12.46 10.73
C SER A 98 -11.15 -13.94 10.37
N ALA A 99 -11.39 -14.83 11.34
CA ALA A 99 -11.45 -16.27 11.09
C ALA A 99 -12.65 -16.67 10.21
N LEU A 100 -13.82 -16.04 10.40
CA LEU A 100 -15.00 -16.28 9.55
C LEU A 100 -14.77 -15.85 8.09
N THR A 101 -14.20 -14.66 7.88
CA THR A 101 -13.93 -14.16 6.52
C THR A 101 -12.81 -14.95 5.85
N ARG A 102 -11.80 -15.41 6.61
CA ARG A 102 -10.81 -16.36 6.11
C ARG A 102 -11.44 -17.72 5.78
N GLY A 103 -12.36 -18.22 6.60
CA GLY A 103 -13.12 -19.43 6.34
C GLY A 103 -13.95 -19.33 5.05
N LEU A 104 -14.51 -18.15 4.76
CA LEU A 104 -15.16 -17.87 3.47
C LEU A 104 -14.17 -17.96 2.31
N LYS A 105 -12.97 -17.35 2.42
CA LYS A 105 -11.93 -17.50 1.39
C LYS A 105 -11.51 -18.96 1.20
N TYR A 106 -11.29 -19.68 2.30
CA TYR A 106 -10.96 -21.11 2.27
C TYR A 106 -12.02 -21.94 1.54
N TYR A 107 -13.32 -21.68 1.77
CA TYR A 107 -14.39 -22.32 1.01
C TYR A 107 -14.36 -21.96 -0.48
N LEU A 108 -14.21 -20.68 -0.82
CA LEU A 108 -14.15 -20.24 -2.21
C LEU A 108 -13.00 -20.92 -2.96
N GLU A 109 -11.87 -21.05 -2.28
CA GLU A 109 -10.66 -21.64 -2.83
C GLU A 109 -10.77 -23.17 -2.90
N GLU A 110 -11.03 -23.87 -1.80
CA GLU A 110 -10.98 -25.34 -1.73
C GLU A 110 -12.27 -26.00 -2.23
N GLY A 111 -13.44 -25.44 -1.89
CA GLY A 111 -14.74 -25.97 -2.28
C GLY A 111 -15.18 -25.51 -3.66
N ALA A 112 -15.12 -24.21 -3.91
CA ALA A 112 -15.62 -23.61 -5.15
C ALA A 112 -14.55 -23.42 -6.25
N GLN A 113 -13.27 -23.68 -5.95
CA GLN A 113 -12.16 -23.63 -6.89
C GLN A 113 -12.02 -22.27 -7.62
N VAL A 114 -12.22 -21.17 -6.86
CA VAL A 114 -12.03 -19.78 -7.31
C VAL A 114 -11.23 -18.99 -6.28
N THR A 115 -10.60 -17.90 -6.71
CA THR A 115 -9.92 -16.97 -5.80
C THR A 115 -10.29 -15.51 -6.12
N VAL A 116 -10.04 -14.61 -5.18
CA VAL A 116 -10.33 -13.18 -5.27
C VAL A 116 -9.03 -12.42 -5.09
N GLU A 117 -8.60 -11.75 -6.16
CA GLU A 117 -7.38 -10.94 -6.19
C GLU A 117 -7.67 -9.54 -6.73
N TRP A 118 -6.72 -8.62 -6.57
CA TRP A 118 -6.91 -7.23 -7.00
C TRP A 118 -7.23 -7.12 -8.48
N SER A 119 -6.54 -7.88 -9.34
CA SER A 119 -6.71 -7.91 -10.80
C SER A 119 -8.03 -8.52 -11.29
N GLY A 120 -8.76 -9.20 -10.40
CA GLY A 120 -10.06 -9.80 -10.71
C GLY A 120 -10.31 -11.14 -10.05
N ASN A 121 -11.43 -11.75 -10.44
CA ASN A 121 -11.89 -13.04 -9.95
C ASN A 121 -12.79 -13.73 -11.00
N ARG A 122 -13.26 -14.94 -10.66
CA ARG A 122 -14.18 -15.76 -11.46
C ARG A 122 -15.50 -16.03 -10.74
N LEU A 123 -15.93 -15.14 -9.85
CA LEU A 123 -17.12 -15.36 -9.02
C LEU A 123 -18.41 -15.43 -9.84
N ASN A 124 -18.43 -14.83 -11.04
CA ASN A 124 -19.51 -14.93 -12.01
C ASN A 124 -19.61 -16.30 -12.70
N GLU A 125 -18.58 -17.15 -12.59
CA GLU A 125 -18.56 -18.51 -13.14
C GLU A 125 -18.99 -19.57 -12.11
N LEU A 126 -19.35 -19.16 -10.90
CA LEU A 126 -19.81 -20.07 -9.85
C LEU A 126 -21.12 -20.78 -10.25
N PRO A 127 -21.28 -22.08 -9.93
CA PRO A 127 -22.52 -22.80 -10.19
C PRO A 127 -23.68 -22.21 -9.39
N LYS A 128 -24.92 -22.34 -9.88
CA LYS A 128 -26.11 -21.83 -9.18
C LYS A 128 -26.32 -22.46 -7.80
N VAL A 129 -25.96 -23.74 -7.67
CA VAL A 129 -25.98 -24.48 -6.41
C VAL A 129 -24.55 -24.49 -5.86
N PRO A 130 -24.32 -23.99 -4.63
CA PRO A 130 -23.01 -24.03 -3.99
C PRO A 130 -22.43 -25.45 -3.94
N PRO A 131 -21.16 -25.65 -4.35
CA PRO A 131 -20.46 -26.92 -4.15
C PRO A 131 -20.41 -27.31 -2.67
N ALA A 132 -20.25 -28.60 -2.39
CA ALA A 132 -20.07 -29.07 -1.03
C ALA A 132 -18.81 -28.46 -0.39
N ALA A 133 -18.85 -28.25 0.92
CA ALA A 133 -17.68 -27.86 1.70
C ALA A 133 -16.56 -28.91 1.56
N PRO A 134 -15.27 -28.50 1.68
CA PRO A 134 -14.14 -29.42 1.66
C PRO A 134 -14.31 -30.57 2.65
N ALA A 135 -13.90 -31.78 2.25
CA ALA A 135 -14.09 -32.98 3.04
C ALA A 135 -13.38 -32.90 4.41
N GLY A 136 -14.03 -33.41 5.46
CA GLY A 136 -13.41 -33.66 6.76
C GLY A 136 -13.67 -32.60 7.84
N GLY A 137 -14.21 -31.43 7.52
CA GLY A 137 -14.62 -30.42 8.51
C GLY A 137 -13.52 -30.09 9.54
N GLN A 138 -12.26 -30.13 9.12
CA GLN A 138 -11.12 -29.96 10.01
C GLN A 138 -10.99 -28.49 10.44
N VAL A 139 -10.64 -28.28 11.70
CA VAL A 139 -10.33 -26.95 12.21
C VAL A 139 -9.02 -26.48 11.58
N GLN A 140 -9.09 -25.31 10.94
CA GLN A 140 -7.94 -24.57 10.43
C GLN A 140 -7.61 -23.44 11.39
N GLY A 141 -6.39 -22.91 11.35
CA GLY A 141 -6.06 -21.78 12.19
C GLY A 141 -4.79 -21.04 11.82
N SER A 142 -4.57 -19.91 12.48
CA SER A 142 -3.36 -19.10 12.36
C SER A 142 -2.34 -19.42 13.46
N PHE A 143 -1.05 -19.45 13.11
CA PHE A 143 0.06 -19.57 14.07
C PHE A 143 0.56 -18.21 14.59
N VAL A 144 0.00 -17.10 14.07
CA VAL A 144 0.24 -15.74 14.59
C VAL A 144 -1.07 -15.03 14.95
N PRO A 145 -1.10 -14.20 16.02
CA PRO A 145 -2.27 -13.40 16.35
C PRO A 145 -2.52 -12.26 15.37
N HIS A 146 -1.46 -11.76 14.70
CA HIS A 146 -1.54 -10.53 13.92
C HIS A 146 -1.10 -10.75 12.46
N ARG A 147 -1.91 -10.27 11.52
CA ARG A 147 -1.58 -10.20 10.09
C ARG A 147 -1.74 -8.76 9.62
N TYR A 148 -0.60 -8.16 9.25
CA TYR A 148 -0.43 -6.75 8.98
C TYR A 148 -0.48 -6.42 7.49
N TYR A 149 -1.11 -5.30 7.17
CA TYR A 149 -1.09 -4.65 5.87
C TYR A 149 -1.31 -3.16 6.18
N THR A 150 -0.43 -2.22 5.90
CA THR A 150 0.58 -2.16 4.83
C THR A 150 1.65 -1.11 5.14
N ASN A 151 2.57 -0.85 4.21
CA ASN A 151 3.55 0.23 4.37
C ASN A 151 2.90 1.61 4.54
N VAL A 152 3.53 2.46 5.35
CA VAL A 152 3.14 3.86 5.54
C VAL A 152 3.23 4.68 4.26
N VAL A 153 4.18 4.36 3.35
CA VAL A 153 4.32 5.09 2.08
C VAL A 153 3.28 4.71 1.02
N SER A 154 2.54 3.61 1.22
CA SER A 154 1.41 3.26 0.34
C SER A 154 0.33 4.35 0.35
N PHE A 155 0.22 5.13 1.43
CA PHE A 155 -0.67 6.28 1.53
C PHE A 155 -0.27 7.47 0.63
N GLY A 156 0.94 7.45 0.06
CA GLY A 156 1.43 8.45 -0.90
C GLY A 156 1.52 7.92 -2.32
N TYR A 157 1.99 6.68 -2.49
CA TYR A 157 2.14 6.11 -3.83
C TYR A 157 0.87 5.49 -4.41
N GLN A 158 -0.04 5.00 -3.56
CA GLN A 158 -1.11 4.12 -4.03
C GLN A 158 -2.50 4.55 -3.58
N PHE A 159 -2.67 4.96 -2.31
CA PHE A 159 -3.98 5.26 -1.73
C PHE A 159 -4.42 6.73 -1.70
N PRO A 160 -3.60 7.77 -2.01
CA PRO A 160 -3.98 9.15 -1.66
C PRO A 160 -5.28 9.63 -2.32
N PHE A 161 -5.66 9.02 -3.45
CA PHE A 161 -6.85 9.38 -4.22
C PHE A 161 -7.91 8.28 -4.27
N TRP A 162 -7.84 7.29 -3.38
CA TRP A 162 -8.85 6.24 -3.32
C TRP A 162 -10.20 6.79 -2.84
N SER A 163 -11.25 6.43 -3.56
CA SER A 163 -12.63 6.63 -3.11
C SER A 163 -13.02 5.61 -2.04
N TRP A 164 -14.13 5.87 -1.35
CA TRP A 164 -14.76 4.94 -0.42
C TRP A 164 -15.02 3.58 -1.08
N LYS A 165 -15.53 3.57 -2.32
CA LYS A 165 -15.77 2.34 -3.07
C LYS A 165 -14.50 1.50 -3.20
N ARG A 166 -13.35 2.13 -3.43
CA ARG A 166 -12.08 1.43 -3.53
C ARG A 166 -11.57 0.94 -2.16
N TRP A 167 -11.72 1.75 -1.11
CA TRP A 167 -11.41 1.34 0.26
C TRP A 167 -12.26 0.14 0.71
N GLU A 168 -13.57 0.15 0.43
CA GLU A 168 -14.49 -0.96 0.72
C GLU A 168 -14.00 -2.26 0.05
N GLN A 169 -13.57 -2.20 -1.21
CA GLN A 169 -13.00 -3.35 -1.91
C GLN A 169 -11.68 -3.84 -1.27
N GLU A 170 -10.82 -2.92 -0.82
CA GLU A 170 -9.55 -3.31 -0.17
C GLU A 170 -9.82 -4.00 1.16
N ILE A 171 -10.71 -3.45 1.99
CA ILE A 171 -11.00 -4.02 3.30
C ILE A 171 -11.68 -5.38 3.15
N ASP A 172 -12.55 -5.55 2.14
CA ASP A 172 -13.13 -6.85 1.80
C ASP A 172 -12.03 -7.87 1.40
N TRP A 173 -11.06 -7.48 0.55
CA TRP A 173 -9.92 -8.32 0.19
C TRP A 173 -9.03 -8.63 1.41
N MET A 174 -8.75 -7.65 2.27
CA MET A 174 -7.98 -7.82 3.49
C MET A 174 -8.64 -8.86 4.41
N ALA A 175 -9.95 -8.73 4.65
CA ALA A 175 -10.69 -9.63 5.51
C ALA A 175 -10.68 -11.07 4.98
N LEU A 176 -10.86 -11.28 3.67
CA LEU A 176 -10.76 -12.60 3.04
C LEU A 176 -9.37 -13.23 3.22
N ASN A 177 -8.31 -12.42 3.17
CA ASN A 177 -6.94 -12.86 3.40
C ASN A 177 -6.57 -13.00 4.88
N GLY A 178 -7.51 -12.75 5.79
CA GLY A 178 -7.27 -12.85 7.22
C GLY A 178 -6.38 -11.75 7.77
N ILE A 179 -6.19 -10.63 7.05
CA ILE A 179 -5.52 -9.45 7.59
C ILE A 179 -6.40 -8.87 8.70
N ASN A 180 -5.80 -8.55 9.84
CA ASN A 180 -6.50 -8.03 11.02
C ASN A 180 -5.83 -6.80 11.64
N MET A 181 -4.85 -6.19 10.98
CA MET A 181 -4.22 -4.93 11.37
C MET A 181 -3.96 -4.03 10.16
N LEU A 182 -4.37 -2.75 10.24
CA LEU A 182 -4.16 -1.73 9.20
C LEU A 182 -3.82 -0.35 9.77
N PRO A 183 -2.76 0.34 9.31
CA PRO A 183 -2.53 1.74 9.62
C PRO A 183 -3.73 2.63 9.25
N ALA A 184 -4.27 3.36 10.21
CA ALA A 184 -5.45 4.20 10.04
C ALA A 184 -5.05 5.67 9.76
N TYR A 185 -4.30 5.87 8.68
CA TYR A 185 -3.66 7.16 8.35
C TYR A 185 -4.49 8.09 7.46
N VAL A 186 -5.62 7.63 6.93
CA VAL A 186 -6.48 8.47 6.10
C VAL A 186 -7.00 9.65 6.94
N GLY A 187 -6.76 10.87 6.48
CA GLY A 187 -7.23 12.09 7.13
C GLY A 187 -6.54 12.46 8.45
N GLN A 188 -5.42 11.83 8.83
CA GLN A 188 -4.77 12.12 10.12
C GLN A 188 -4.37 13.60 10.29
N GLU A 189 -4.06 14.30 9.19
CA GLU A 189 -3.72 15.72 9.19
C GLU A 189 -4.85 16.58 9.76
N TYR A 190 -6.11 16.11 9.71
CA TYR A 190 -7.25 16.80 10.32
C TYR A 190 -7.06 16.91 11.84
N VAL A 191 -6.67 15.82 12.50
CA VAL A 191 -6.43 15.81 13.96
C VAL A 191 -5.26 16.73 14.30
N PHE A 192 -4.18 16.71 13.51
CA PHE A 192 -3.05 17.63 13.69
C PHE A 192 -3.45 19.09 13.48
N ARG A 193 -4.26 19.40 12.46
CA ARG A 193 -4.76 20.76 12.22
C ARG A 193 -5.55 21.27 13.41
N GLU A 194 -6.47 20.47 13.94
CA GLU A 194 -7.26 20.84 15.11
C GLU A 194 -6.39 20.96 16.38
N LEU A 195 -5.38 20.09 16.56
CA LEU A 195 -4.38 20.24 17.62
C LEU A 195 -3.66 21.59 17.49
N TYR A 196 -3.08 21.92 16.34
CA TYR A 196 -2.32 23.15 16.17
C TYR A 196 -3.16 24.43 16.29
N ARG A 197 -4.42 24.39 15.83
CA ARG A 197 -5.39 25.48 16.07
C ARG A 197 -5.62 25.70 17.57
N SER A 198 -5.75 24.62 18.35
CA SER A 198 -5.88 24.71 19.81
C SER A 198 -4.64 25.30 20.51
N LEU A 199 -3.49 25.31 19.82
CA LEU A 199 -2.23 25.93 20.25
C LEU A 199 -2.01 27.34 19.69
N ASN A 200 -3.07 27.96 19.12
CA ASN A 200 -3.06 29.31 18.55
C ASN A 200 -2.10 29.51 17.36
N LEU A 201 -1.90 28.47 16.56
CA LEU A 201 -1.32 28.62 15.21
C LEU A 201 -2.43 29.04 14.24
N THR A 202 -2.06 29.93 13.32
CA THR A 202 -2.95 30.34 12.22
C THR A 202 -3.02 29.24 11.16
N ASP A 203 -4.13 29.21 10.43
CA ASP A 203 -4.33 28.31 9.29
C ASP A 203 -3.21 28.41 8.25
N ALA A 204 -2.66 29.61 8.04
CA ALA A 204 -1.54 29.83 7.12
C ALA A 204 -0.21 29.24 7.64
N GLU A 205 0.03 29.24 8.95
CA GLU A 205 1.21 28.59 9.55
C GLU A 205 1.07 27.07 9.48
N ILE A 206 -0.13 26.54 9.79
CA ILE A 206 -0.42 25.10 9.73
C ILE A 206 -0.30 24.57 8.29
N ALA A 207 -0.91 25.25 7.32
CA ALA A 207 -0.90 24.81 5.92
C ALA A 207 0.50 24.84 5.28
N ARG A 208 1.43 25.63 5.81
CA ARG A 208 2.84 25.63 5.37
C ARG A 208 3.57 24.35 5.78
N PHE A 209 3.21 23.76 6.91
CA PHE A 209 3.82 22.54 7.43
C PHE A 209 3.41 21.29 6.65
N PHE A 210 2.13 21.19 6.28
CA PHE A 210 1.63 20.03 5.55
C PHE A 210 2.19 19.94 4.12
N GLY A 211 2.55 18.73 3.72
CA GLY A 211 2.95 18.40 2.35
C GLY A 211 1.80 18.38 1.35
N GLY A 212 2.11 18.12 0.09
CA GLY A 212 1.11 17.79 -0.92
C GLY A 212 0.46 16.41 -0.65
N PRO A 213 -0.78 16.17 -1.11
CA PRO A 213 -1.51 14.92 -0.91
C PRO A 213 -0.71 13.62 -1.06
N ALA A 214 0.06 13.50 -2.14
CA ALA A 214 0.85 12.28 -2.42
C ALA A 214 2.12 12.18 -1.58
N PHE A 215 2.52 13.25 -0.89
CA PHE A 215 3.77 13.34 -0.12
C PHE A 215 3.58 13.26 1.40
N ALA A 216 2.32 13.19 1.86
CA ALA A 216 1.98 13.13 3.28
C ALA A 216 2.73 12.05 4.08
N PRO A 217 3.01 10.83 3.58
CA PRO A 217 3.79 9.83 4.33
C PRO A 217 5.13 10.34 4.85
N TRP A 218 5.92 11.01 3.99
CA TRP A 218 7.24 11.51 4.36
C TRP A 218 7.17 12.72 5.28
N GLN A 219 6.09 13.49 5.22
CA GLN A 219 5.83 14.55 6.20
C GLN A 219 5.47 13.98 7.58
N ARG A 220 4.67 12.90 7.63
CA ARG A 220 4.31 12.22 8.88
C ARG A 220 5.53 11.61 9.58
N MET A 221 6.44 11.04 8.79
CA MET A 221 7.70 10.44 9.25
C MET A 221 8.80 11.46 9.57
N GLY A 222 8.54 12.77 9.40
CA GLY A 222 9.50 13.82 9.69
C GLY A 222 10.65 13.94 8.68
N ASN A 223 10.47 13.43 7.46
CA ASN A 223 11.47 13.54 6.39
C ASN A 223 11.36 14.85 5.62
N ILE A 224 10.13 15.38 5.47
CA ILE A 224 9.88 16.64 4.77
C ILE A 224 8.93 17.57 5.54
N ASP A 225 9.09 18.87 5.34
CA ASP A 225 8.26 19.96 5.86
C ASP A 225 7.80 20.84 4.68
N GLY A 226 6.48 20.90 4.48
CA GLY A 226 5.85 21.74 3.46
C GLY A 226 5.76 21.15 2.06
N SER A 227 5.51 22.03 1.08
CA SER A 227 5.13 21.70 -0.30
C SER A 227 5.79 22.66 -1.29
N TRP A 228 5.87 22.23 -2.54
CA TRP A 228 6.37 23.00 -3.69
C TRP A 228 5.35 23.06 -4.85
N ASN A 229 4.13 22.56 -4.63
CA ASN A 229 3.07 22.59 -5.64
C ASN A 229 2.64 24.02 -5.99
N ASP A 230 2.81 24.99 -5.09
CA ASP A 230 2.60 26.42 -5.37
C ASP A 230 3.48 26.90 -6.53
N LYS A 231 4.77 26.54 -6.48
CA LYS A 231 5.75 26.82 -7.55
C LYS A 231 5.43 26.04 -8.81
N LEU A 232 5.11 24.75 -8.68
CA LEU A 232 4.80 23.85 -9.80
C LEU A 232 3.61 24.36 -10.64
N LEU A 233 2.59 24.88 -9.96
CA LEU A 233 1.34 25.34 -10.59
C LEU A 233 1.31 26.86 -10.83
N ASN A 234 2.32 27.59 -10.37
CA ASN A 234 2.36 29.05 -10.36
C ASN A 234 1.10 29.66 -9.70
N ILE A 235 0.80 29.21 -8.49
CA ILE A 235 -0.30 29.71 -7.65
C ILE A 235 0.25 30.32 -6.35
N SER A 236 -0.55 31.13 -5.66
CA SER A 236 -0.14 31.63 -4.34
C SER A 236 -0.18 30.53 -3.28
N LYS A 237 0.67 30.63 -2.26
CA LYS A 237 0.63 29.76 -1.07
C LYS A 237 -0.72 29.81 -0.35
N SER A 238 -1.41 30.95 -0.37
CA SER A 238 -2.75 31.09 0.18
C SER A 238 -3.77 30.25 -0.59
N THR A 239 -3.68 30.22 -1.92
CA THR A 239 -4.52 29.37 -2.78
C THR A 239 -4.22 27.89 -2.52
N GLU A 240 -2.95 27.52 -2.42
CA GLU A 240 -2.56 26.15 -2.10
C GLU A 240 -3.09 25.70 -0.72
N SER A 241 -3.07 26.59 0.27
CA SER A 241 -3.58 26.30 1.62
C SER A 241 -5.06 25.89 1.60
N VAL A 242 -5.87 26.56 0.78
CA VAL A 242 -7.29 26.22 0.57
C VAL A 242 -7.43 24.80 0.00
N TYR A 243 -6.60 24.44 -0.97
CA TYR A 243 -6.61 23.11 -1.58
C TYR A 243 -6.19 22.02 -0.60
N LYS A 244 -5.15 22.25 0.20
CA LYS A 244 -4.70 21.33 1.24
C LYS A 244 -5.79 21.07 2.27
N PHE A 245 -6.41 22.12 2.79
CA PHE A 245 -7.45 21.95 3.82
C PHE A 245 -8.70 21.27 3.29
N LYS A 246 -9.10 21.57 2.05
CA LYS A 246 -10.18 20.84 1.38
C LYS A 246 -9.86 19.35 1.27
N PHE A 247 -8.63 19.00 0.85
CA PHE A 247 -8.19 17.61 0.78
C PHE A 247 -8.22 16.94 2.16
N ILE A 248 -7.70 17.61 3.19
CA ILE A 248 -7.70 17.10 4.56
C ILE A 248 -9.12 16.81 5.07
N ASP A 249 -10.09 17.70 4.79
CA ASP A 249 -11.49 17.50 5.18
C ASP A 249 -12.13 16.30 4.45
N GLU A 250 -11.81 16.13 3.17
CA GLU A 250 -12.28 15.02 2.34
C GLU A 250 -11.70 13.67 2.78
N GLN A 251 -10.40 13.62 3.10
CA GLN A 251 -9.77 12.44 3.66
C GLN A 251 -10.32 12.14 5.07
N TRP A 252 -10.59 13.15 5.88
CA TRP A 252 -11.25 12.97 7.17
C TRP A 252 -12.65 12.35 7.00
N ALA A 253 -13.43 12.82 6.03
CA ALA A 253 -14.74 12.23 5.72
C ALA A 253 -14.65 10.76 5.27
N LEU A 254 -13.60 10.37 4.53
CA LEU A 254 -13.32 8.96 4.22
C LEU A 254 -13.01 8.14 5.47
N GLN A 255 -12.20 8.68 6.37
CA GLN A 255 -11.80 7.98 7.59
C GLN A 255 -13.01 7.60 8.46
N GLN A 256 -14.03 8.47 8.50
CA GLN A 256 -15.29 8.20 9.20
C GLN A 256 -16.09 7.03 8.59
N LEU A 257 -15.75 6.56 7.40
CA LEU A 257 -16.31 5.35 6.78
C LEU A 257 -15.41 4.12 6.96
N ILE A 258 -14.10 4.34 6.93
CA ILE A 258 -13.07 3.30 7.04
C ILE A 258 -13.10 2.68 8.44
N LEU A 259 -13.05 3.48 9.50
CA LEU A 259 -12.97 2.93 10.88
C LEU A 259 -14.15 2.02 11.25
N PRO A 260 -15.42 2.38 10.98
CA PRO A 260 -16.54 1.46 11.19
C PRO A 260 -16.39 0.16 10.40
N ARG A 261 -15.98 0.23 9.13
CA ARG A 261 -15.84 -0.98 8.30
C ARG A 261 -14.71 -1.89 8.75
N LEU A 262 -13.61 -1.33 9.25
CA LEU A 262 -12.55 -2.13 9.87
C LEU A 262 -13.09 -2.89 11.08
N ALA A 263 -13.83 -2.22 11.97
CA ALA A 263 -14.45 -2.84 13.13
C ALA A 263 -15.49 -3.92 12.75
N GLU A 264 -16.34 -3.65 11.74
CA GLU A 264 -17.32 -4.59 11.19
C GLU A 264 -16.69 -5.92 10.75
N LEU A 265 -15.43 -5.91 10.30
CA LEU A 265 -14.73 -7.09 9.79
C LEU A 265 -13.62 -7.58 10.74
N GLY A 266 -13.54 -7.06 11.96
CA GLY A 266 -12.56 -7.47 12.96
C GLY A 266 -11.12 -7.08 12.64
N VAL A 267 -10.92 -5.99 11.88
CA VAL A 267 -9.60 -5.42 11.59
C VAL A 267 -9.30 -4.33 12.60
N SER A 268 -8.21 -4.47 13.34
CA SER A 268 -7.76 -3.45 14.30
C SER A 268 -7.05 -2.30 13.58
N PRO A 269 -7.52 -1.06 13.71
CA PRO A 269 -6.80 0.09 13.18
C PRO A 269 -5.54 0.36 14.02
N LEU A 270 -4.42 0.64 13.36
CA LEU A 270 -3.21 1.14 14.00
C LEU A 270 -3.29 2.66 13.94
N MET A 271 -3.66 3.26 15.07
CA MET A 271 -3.98 4.68 15.12
C MET A 271 -2.67 5.49 15.12
N PRO A 272 -2.59 6.59 14.36
CA PRO A 272 -1.42 7.48 14.41
C PRO A 272 -1.28 8.09 15.80
N THR A 273 -0.06 8.52 16.13
CA THR A 273 0.27 9.24 17.35
C THR A 273 0.90 10.59 17.07
N PHE A 274 1.11 11.39 18.12
CA PHE A 274 2.01 12.53 18.04
C PHE A 274 3.47 12.04 18.03
N GLN A 275 4.18 12.18 16.91
CA GLN A 275 5.56 11.69 16.78
C GLN A 275 6.62 12.74 17.19
N GLY A 276 6.20 13.99 17.41
CA GLY A 276 7.05 15.10 17.82
C GLY A 276 7.28 16.14 16.74
N PHE A 277 7.11 15.79 15.46
CA PHE A 277 7.25 16.70 14.32
C PHE A 277 6.16 17.78 14.33
N VAL A 278 6.55 19.04 14.16
CA VAL A 278 5.67 20.21 14.34
C VAL A 278 6.00 21.35 13.38
N PRO A 279 5.04 22.24 13.08
CA PRO A 279 5.32 23.51 12.41
C PRO A 279 6.40 24.29 13.16
N LYS A 280 7.36 24.85 12.42
CA LYS A 280 8.48 25.62 13.00
C LYS A 280 8.00 26.78 13.88
N GLU A 281 6.85 27.39 13.55
CA GLU A 281 6.25 28.51 14.28
C GLU A 281 5.82 28.12 15.71
N LEU A 282 5.63 26.82 15.99
CA LEU A 282 5.27 26.35 17.34
C LEU A 282 6.35 26.69 18.38
N SER A 283 7.62 26.70 17.99
CA SER A 283 8.74 27.06 18.88
C SER A 283 8.62 28.48 19.45
N SER A 284 8.05 29.41 18.68
CA SER A 284 7.80 30.79 19.14
C SER A 284 6.63 30.88 20.14
N LYS A 285 5.72 29.91 20.14
CA LYS A 285 4.61 29.82 21.11
C LYS A 285 5.05 29.19 22.43
N PHE A 286 6.10 28.36 22.39
CA PHE A 286 6.64 27.63 23.53
C PHE A 286 8.15 27.92 23.72
N PRO A 287 8.54 29.18 23.99
CA PRO A 287 9.95 29.59 23.95
C PRO A 287 10.83 28.95 25.04
N ASN A 288 10.22 28.37 26.08
CA ASN A 288 10.92 27.72 27.19
C ASN A 288 11.07 26.20 27.01
N ASN A 289 10.58 25.64 25.90
CA ASN A 289 10.64 24.22 25.61
C ASN A 289 11.73 23.92 24.57
N VAL A 290 12.23 22.69 24.59
CA VAL A 290 13.32 22.26 23.72
C VAL A 290 12.78 21.75 22.39
N PHE A 291 13.11 22.47 21.33
CA PHE A 291 12.87 22.06 19.94
C PHE A 291 14.19 21.67 19.28
N LYS A 292 14.13 20.66 18.44
CA LYS A 292 15.25 20.11 17.69
C LYS A 292 14.90 20.02 16.20
N LYS A 293 15.90 19.64 15.42
CA LYS A 293 15.85 19.54 13.96
C LYS A 293 16.28 18.15 13.51
N THR A 294 15.59 17.58 12.52
CA THR A 294 15.93 16.26 11.96
C THR A 294 17.21 16.26 11.14
N GLY A 295 17.66 17.43 10.68
CA GLY A 295 18.68 17.55 9.65
C GLY A 295 18.11 17.24 8.26
N GLY A 296 18.93 17.41 7.22
CA GLY A 296 18.51 17.17 5.84
C GLY A 296 18.23 15.71 5.53
N TRP A 297 17.12 15.45 4.86
CA TRP A 297 16.78 14.13 4.33
C TRP A 297 17.42 13.93 2.95
N PRO A 298 18.08 12.77 2.68
CA PRO A 298 18.83 12.58 1.44
C PRO A 298 18.01 12.84 0.18
N GLY A 299 18.57 13.65 -0.72
CA GLY A 299 17.95 14.01 -2.01
C GLY A 299 16.87 15.08 -1.93
N PHE A 300 16.74 15.76 -0.78
CA PHE A 300 15.84 16.89 -0.61
C PHE A 300 16.58 18.18 -0.18
N PRO A 301 16.11 19.36 -0.63
CA PRO A 301 16.60 20.63 -0.13
C PRO A 301 16.41 20.74 1.39
N ILE A 302 17.38 21.38 2.06
CA ILE A 302 17.36 21.53 3.53
C ILE A 302 16.13 22.32 4.00
N GLU A 303 15.66 23.27 3.19
CA GLU A 303 14.49 24.11 3.49
C GLU A 303 13.18 23.32 3.53
N LEU A 304 13.17 22.12 2.93
CA LEU A 304 12.03 21.22 2.87
C LEU A 304 12.23 19.94 3.67
N SER A 305 13.38 19.75 4.34
CA SER A 305 13.70 18.49 5.04
C SER A 305 14.26 18.67 6.45
N ASP A 306 14.65 19.89 6.85
CA ASP A 306 15.06 20.20 8.22
C ASP A 306 13.86 20.38 9.17
N VAL A 307 13.12 19.29 9.39
CA VAL A 307 11.85 19.27 10.10
C VAL A 307 12.06 19.60 11.59
N THR A 308 11.24 20.52 12.11
CA THR A 308 11.24 20.86 13.54
C THR A 308 10.51 19.78 14.33
N TYR A 309 11.07 19.36 15.46
CA TYR A 309 10.38 18.48 16.40
C TYR A 309 10.56 18.93 17.85
N VAL A 310 9.54 18.67 18.69
CA VAL A 310 9.65 18.81 20.15
C VAL A 310 10.54 17.68 20.66
N ALA A 311 11.59 17.98 21.42
CA ALA A 311 12.45 16.94 21.98
C ALA A 311 11.61 15.96 22.81
N HIS A 312 11.74 14.66 22.55
CA HIS A 312 10.88 13.63 23.16
C HIS A 312 10.98 13.56 24.69
N THR A 313 12.09 14.04 25.27
CA THR A 313 12.30 14.13 26.71
C THR A 313 11.79 15.43 27.33
N ASP A 314 11.37 16.40 26.52
CA ASP A 314 10.77 17.65 27.00
C ASP A 314 9.32 17.40 27.48
N PRO A 315 8.89 17.95 28.62
CA PRO A 315 7.52 17.77 29.13
C PRO A 315 6.42 18.14 28.11
N LEU A 316 6.68 19.10 27.21
CA LEU A 316 5.73 19.49 26.18
C LEU A 316 5.39 18.32 25.24
N PHE A 317 6.33 17.41 24.97
CA PHE A 317 6.05 16.23 24.13
C PHE A 317 4.91 15.39 24.73
N ALA A 318 5.00 15.09 26.02
CA ALA A 318 3.98 14.28 26.70
C ALA A 318 2.62 15.01 26.79
N GLU A 319 2.64 16.33 26.99
CA GLU A 319 1.42 17.15 26.96
C GLU A 319 0.74 17.11 25.59
N LEU A 320 1.50 17.31 24.51
CA LEU A 320 0.98 17.31 23.14
C LEU A 320 0.52 15.92 22.70
N GLN A 321 1.23 14.86 23.08
CA GLN A 321 0.81 13.48 22.89
C GLN A 321 -0.57 13.24 23.54
N ALA A 322 -0.73 13.63 24.81
CA ALA A 322 -1.98 13.45 25.52
C ALA A 322 -3.14 14.25 24.90
N LYS A 323 -2.88 15.48 24.45
CA LYS A 323 -3.87 16.29 23.72
C LYS A 323 -4.24 15.66 22.39
N PHE A 324 -3.26 15.20 21.61
CA PHE A 324 -3.47 14.58 20.30
C PHE A 324 -4.33 13.32 20.41
N LEU A 325 -3.98 12.38 21.30
CA LEU A 325 -4.70 11.12 21.45
C LEU A 325 -6.14 11.35 21.94
N LYS A 326 -6.35 12.26 22.90
CA LYS A 326 -7.71 12.63 23.36
C LYS A 326 -8.54 13.25 22.24
N LEU A 327 -7.94 14.13 21.44
CA LEU A 327 -8.60 14.76 20.31
C LEU A 327 -8.94 13.75 19.22
N GLN A 328 -8.00 12.83 18.92
CA GLN A 328 -8.21 11.73 17.99
C GLN A 328 -9.39 10.84 18.40
N ASP A 329 -9.47 10.45 19.68
CA ASP A 329 -10.58 9.65 20.21
C ASP A 329 -11.93 10.38 20.10
N GLN A 330 -11.94 11.67 20.43
CA GLN A 330 -13.14 12.50 20.37
C GLN A 330 -13.63 12.64 18.92
N LEU A 331 -12.71 12.92 17.99
CA LEU A 331 -13.05 13.19 16.60
C LEU A 331 -13.49 11.92 15.86
N ASN A 332 -12.92 10.75 16.18
CA ASN A 332 -13.29 9.47 15.56
C ASN A 332 -14.58 8.83 16.13
N GLY A 333 -15.43 9.60 16.81
CA GLY A 333 -16.74 9.11 17.27
C GLY A 333 -16.67 7.93 18.24
N GLY A 334 -15.56 7.79 18.99
CA GLY A 334 -15.36 6.67 19.92
C GLY A 334 -14.77 5.40 19.31
N HIS A 335 -14.44 5.38 18.01
CA HIS A 335 -13.60 4.31 17.43
C HIS A 335 -12.18 4.43 17.99
N ARG A 336 -11.87 3.57 18.97
CA ARG A 336 -10.56 3.51 19.63
C ARG A 336 -9.79 2.26 19.24
N SER A 337 -8.48 2.34 19.40
CA SER A 337 -7.57 1.20 19.35
C SER A 337 -6.59 1.33 20.51
N LYS A 338 -6.03 0.19 20.93
CA LYS A 338 -4.85 0.17 21.79
C LYS A 338 -3.55 0.10 21.00
N TYR A 339 -3.62 -0.11 19.68
CA TYR A 339 -2.46 -0.20 18.81
C TYR A 339 -2.16 1.17 18.22
N TYR A 340 -0.99 1.69 18.57
CA TYR A 340 -0.54 3.03 18.21
C TYR A 340 0.69 2.95 17.31
N PHE A 341 0.58 3.47 16.08
CA PHE A 341 1.68 3.47 15.12
C PHE A 341 2.54 4.72 15.31
N LEU A 342 3.81 4.52 15.67
CA LEU A 342 4.73 5.58 16.03
C LEU A 342 6.15 5.23 15.59
N ASP A 343 6.67 5.99 14.62
CA ASP A 343 8.07 5.90 14.19
C ASP A 343 8.81 7.18 14.59
N LEU A 344 9.97 7.03 15.22
CA LEU A 344 10.75 8.19 15.70
C LEU A 344 11.86 8.59 14.71
N PHE A 345 12.44 7.60 14.04
CA PHE A 345 13.71 7.74 13.35
C PHE A 345 13.71 7.14 11.94
N ASN A 346 12.56 7.16 11.25
CA ASN A 346 12.48 6.64 9.89
C ASN A 346 13.36 7.47 8.94
N GLU A 347 14.51 6.92 8.56
CA GLU A 347 15.52 7.59 7.72
C GLU A 347 16.05 8.93 8.26
N VAL A 348 15.86 9.18 9.56
CA VAL A 348 16.42 10.33 10.28
C VAL A 348 17.25 9.84 11.44
N LYS A 349 18.30 10.56 11.81
CA LYS A 349 19.21 10.15 12.90
C LYS A 349 18.75 10.75 14.21
N PRO A 350 18.87 10.02 15.34
CA PRO A 350 18.67 10.63 16.64
C PRO A 350 19.76 11.67 16.89
N ASP A 351 19.40 12.78 17.52
CA ASP A 351 20.36 13.74 18.07
C ASP A 351 20.92 13.22 19.41
N CYS A 352 21.61 12.07 19.34
CA CYS A 352 22.18 11.32 20.45
C CYS A 352 23.47 10.60 20.02
N THR A 353 24.46 10.59 20.90
CA THR A 353 25.74 9.89 20.69
C THR A 353 25.91 8.63 21.56
N THR A 354 25.03 8.40 22.54
CA THR A 354 25.12 7.28 23.49
C THR A 354 23.83 6.47 23.58
N ALA A 355 23.91 5.23 24.07
CA ALA A 355 22.74 4.38 24.31
C ALA A 355 21.80 4.96 25.37
N GLU A 356 22.34 5.58 26.42
CA GLU A 356 21.57 6.17 27.52
C GLU A 356 20.70 7.34 27.03
N CYS A 357 21.22 8.14 26.10
CA CYS A 357 20.47 9.21 25.46
C CYS A 357 19.28 8.67 24.66
N VAL A 358 19.50 7.62 23.85
CA VAL A 358 18.42 6.99 23.07
C VAL A 358 17.41 6.29 23.99
N ALA A 359 17.87 5.63 25.05
CA ALA A 359 17.01 5.02 26.05
C ALA A 359 16.14 6.04 26.79
N ALA A 360 16.68 7.23 27.09
CA ALA A 360 15.90 8.30 27.70
C ALA A 360 14.77 8.77 26.77
N ILE A 361 15.03 8.87 25.46
CA ILE A 361 14.01 9.19 24.45
C ILE A 361 12.89 8.15 24.46
N THR A 362 13.21 6.88 24.28
CA THR A 362 12.17 5.84 24.18
C THR A 362 11.46 5.59 25.51
N THR A 363 12.13 5.82 26.65
CA THR A 363 11.48 5.83 27.98
C THR A 363 10.46 6.96 28.09
N ALA A 364 10.80 8.17 27.65
CA ALA A 364 9.90 9.32 27.72
C ALA A 364 8.67 9.13 26.80
N VAL A 365 8.89 8.64 25.58
CA VAL A 365 7.80 8.31 24.64
C VAL A 365 6.89 7.23 25.23
N SER A 366 7.46 6.15 25.79
CA SER A 366 6.71 5.09 26.46
C SER A 366 5.81 5.64 27.58
N LYS A 367 6.39 6.45 28.49
CA LYS A 367 5.62 7.08 29.57
C LYS A 367 4.53 8.01 29.06
N SER A 368 4.75 8.70 27.94
CA SER A 368 3.73 9.57 27.33
C SER A 368 2.52 8.79 26.83
N LEU A 369 2.72 7.63 26.21
CA LEU A 369 1.63 6.74 25.77
C LEU A 369 0.87 6.16 26.98
N GLN A 370 1.61 5.59 27.95
CA GLN A 370 1.06 5.03 29.18
C GLN A 370 0.34 6.05 30.07
N GLY A 371 0.65 7.34 29.90
CA GLY A 371 -0.04 8.43 30.58
C GLY A 371 -1.48 8.61 30.09
N VAL A 372 -1.80 8.12 28.90
CA VAL A 372 -3.11 8.24 28.25
C VAL A 372 -3.84 6.89 28.21
N ASP A 373 -3.15 5.84 27.78
CA ASP A 373 -3.68 4.49 27.66
C ASP A 373 -2.69 3.48 28.28
N LYS A 374 -3.14 2.78 29.34
CA LYS A 374 -2.34 1.79 30.05
C LYS A 374 -2.16 0.49 29.27
N ASP A 375 -3.04 0.23 28.32
CA ASP A 375 -3.01 -0.95 27.45
C ASP A 375 -2.37 -0.65 26.08
N ALA A 376 -1.83 0.56 25.90
CA ALA A 376 -1.19 0.99 24.68
C ALA A 376 -0.09 0.02 24.24
N VAL A 377 -0.18 -0.42 22.99
CA VAL A 377 0.84 -1.16 22.27
C VAL A 377 1.49 -0.20 21.27
N TRP A 378 2.77 0.07 21.47
CA TRP A 378 3.57 0.86 20.53
C TRP A 378 4.00 -0.03 19.36
N VAL A 379 3.39 0.24 18.22
CA VAL A 379 3.65 -0.42 16.94
C VAL A 379 4.59 0.43 16.11
N MET A 380 5.62 -0.18 15.51
CA MET A 380 6.65 0.53 14.73
C MET A 380 7.20 -0.31 13.58
N GLN A 381 7.84 0.34 12.61
CA GLN A 381 8.58 -0.33 11.53
C GLN A 381 10.07 -0.43 11.88
N SER A 382 10.72 -1.55 11.54
CA SER A 382 12.15 -1.75 11.79
C SER A 382 13.08 -0.99 10.83
N TRP A 383 12.55 -0.30 9.81
CA TRP A 383 13.32 0.28 8.70
C TRP A 383 14.45 1.22 9.14
N PHE A 384 14.28 1.90 10.27
CA PHE A 384 15.32 2.77 10.83
C PHE A 384 16.61 2.01 11.19
N ILE A 385 16.55 0.69 11.43
CA ILE A 385 17.70 -0.20 11.69
C ILE A 385 18.38 -0.58 10.36
N GLY A 386 18.69 0.42 9.56
CA GLY A 386 19.40 0.28 8.28
C GLY A 386 20.93 0.40 8.44
N PRO A 387 21.69 0.36 7.34
CA PRO A 387 23.17 0.39 7.36
C PRO A 387 23.80 1.61 8.05
N LYS A 388 23.06 2.72 8.18
CA LYS A 388 23.52 3.96 8.84
C LYS A 388 23.16 4.03 10.33
N TRP A 389 22.41 3.07 10.84
CA TRP A 389 22.00 2.97 12.24
C TRP A 389 23.06 2.25 13.05
N LEU A 390 23.49 2.87 14.16
CA LEU A 390 24.54 2.30 14.99
C LEU A 390 23.97 1.25 15.94
N PRO A 391 24.65 0.10 16.16
CA PRO A 391 24.21 -0.92 17.11
C PRO A 391 23.90 -0.37 18.51
N ILE A 392 24.72 0.57 19.00
CA ILE A 392 24.53 1.23 20.30
C ILE A 392 23.18 1.97 20.41
N TRP A 393 22.65 2.48 19.30
CA TRP A 393 21.33 3.10 19.28
C TRP A 393 20.22 2.05 19.32
N THR A 394 20.39 0.89 18.69
CA THR A 394 19.44 -0.23 18.81
C THR A 394 19.32 -0.67 20.27
N ASP A 395 20.46 -0.88 20.93
CA ASP A 395 20.52 -1.27 22.35
C ASP A 395 19.77 -0.26 23.22
N GLY A 396 20.11 1.03 23.09
CA GLY A 396 19.46 2.11 23.83
C GLY A 396 17.96 2.20 23.56
N TYR A 397 17.56 2.10 22.29
CA TYR A 397 16.17 2.21 21.85
C TYR A 397 15.28 1.17 22.53
N PHE A 398 15.63 -0.12 22.44
CA PHE A 398 14.85 -1.19 23.05
C PHE A 398 15.02 -1.27 24.57
N LYS A 399 16.19 -0.86 25.11
CA LYS A 399 16.38 -0.76 26.56
C LYS A 399 15.37 0.21 27.19
N GLY A 400 15.21 1.43 26.65
CA GLY A 400 14.28 2.41 27.23
C GLY A 400 12.81 1.97 27.18
N ILE A 401 12.42 1.24 26.13
CA ILE A 401 11.08 0.62 26.03
C ILE A 401 10.89 -0.43 27.13
N LYS A 402 11.88 -1.33 27.30
CA LYS A 402 11.84 -2.40 28.30
C LYS A 402 11.83 -1.87 29.73
N ASP A 403 12.69 -0.88 30.02
CA ASP A 403 12.76 -0.22 31.34
C ASP A 403 11.43 0.45 31.70
N ALA A 404 10.71 0.98 30.71
CA ALA A 404 9.38 1.58 30.89
C ALA A 404 8.23 0.55 30.92
N ASN A 405 8.52 -0.76 30.78
CA ASN A 405 7.52 -1.83 30.69
C ASN A 405 6.43 -1.56 29.63
N GLN A 406 6.84 -0.99 28.49
CA GLN A 406 5.94 -0.64 27.40
C GLN A 406 5.64 -1.86 26.53
N GLN A 407 4.35 -2.12 26.26
CA GLN A 407 3.96 -3.13 25.27
C GLN A 407 4.32 -2.64 23.87
N THR A 408 4.89 -3.51 23.05
CA THR A 408 5.36 -3.18 21.71
C THR A 408 5.09 -4.28 20.71
N LEU A 409 5.02 -3.88 19.43
CA LEU A 409 5.05 -4.79 18.29
C LEU A 409 5.89 -4.18 17.17
N VAL A 410 7.02 -4.80 16.86
CA VAL A 410 7.89 -4.35 15.76
C VAL A 410 7.53 -5.07 14.48
N PHE A 411 7.20 -4.37 13.40
CA PHE A 411 7.13 -4.98 12.08
C PHE A 411 8.51 -4.93 11.43
N ASP A 412 9.14 -6.11 11.30
CA ASP A 412 10.37 -6.23 10.53
C ASP A 412 10.05 -6.03 9.05
N LEU A 413 10.32 -4.81 8.55
CA LEU A 413 9.60 -4.26 7.40
C LEU A 413 9.96 -4.95 6.09
N ALA A 414 11.24 -5.29 5.92
CA ALA A 414 11.82 -5.87 4.72
C ALA A 414 12.53 -7.19 5.05
N ALA A 415 11.88 -8.04 5.85
CA ALA A 415 12.51 -9.21 6.45
C ALA A 415 12.91 -10.28 5.42
N GLU A 416 12.40 -10.20 4.18
CA GLU A 416 12.83 -11.03 3.06
C GLU A 416 14.13 -10.54 2.40
N VAL A 417 14.55 -9.30 2.69
CA VAL A 417 15.76 -8.66 2.16
C VAL A 417 16.80 -8.47 3.24
N TRP A 418 16.42 -7.78 4.31
CA TRP A 418 17.25 -7.36 5.43
C TRP A 418 16.54 -7.74 6.73
N PRO A 419 16.63 -9.01 7.16
CA PRO A 419 16.00 -9.47 8.40
C PRO A 419 16.69 -8.85 9.62
N ALA A 420 16.19 -7.71 10.09
CA ALA A 420 16.76 -7.02 11.25
C ALA A 420 16.66 -7.88 12.52
N TRP A 421 15.67 -8.78 12.59
CA TRP A 421 15.52 -9.71 13.71
C TRP A 421 16.76 -10.60 13.92
N GLU A 422 17.50 -10.98 12.87
CA GLU A 422 18.69 -11.84 12.98
C GLU A 422 19.84 -11.11 13.68
N GLY A 423 20.05 -9.84 13.35
CA GLY A 423 21.13 -9.02 13.90
C GLY A 423 20.84 -8.42 15.29
N THR A 424 19.61 -8.56 15.79
CA THR A 424 19.15 -7.89 17.02
C THR A 424 18.62 -8.86 18.08
N ASN A 425 18.83 -10.17 17.89
CA ASN A 425 18.28 -11.22 18.77
C ASN A 425 16.75 -11.08 18.94
N GLY A 426 16.03 -10.95 17.81
CA GLY A 426 14.59 -10.69 17.81
C GLY A 426 14.24 -9.37 18.51
N PHE A 427 14.94 -8.29 18.15
CA PHE A 427 14.75 -6.95 18.71
C PHE A 427 14.85 -6.92 20.25
N HIS A 428 15.91 -7.53 20.80
CA HIS A 428 16.11 -7.68 22.24
C HIS A 428 14.94 -8.37 22.96
N GLU A 429 14.46 -9.47 22.37
CA GLU A 429 13.31 -10.25 22.85
C GLU A 429 11.97 -9.49 22.84
N THR A 430 11.84 -8.48 21.99
CA THR A 430 10.60 -7.71 21.82
C THR A 430 9.63 -8.44 20.89
N PRO A 431 8.30 -8.41 21.11
CA PRO A 431 7.35 -8.96 20.15
C PRO A 431 7.51 -8.34 18.76
N PHE A 432 7.59 -9.18 17.73
CA PHE A 432 7.81 -8.72 16.36
C PHE A 432 7.05 -9.53 15.31
N GLY A 433 6.94 -8.95 14.12
CA GLY A 433 6.38 -9.54 12.93
C GLY A 433 7.36 -9.61 11.78
N TRP A 434 7.16 -10.59 10.92
CA TRP A 434 7.95 -10.77 9.70
C TRP A 434 7.15 -10.27 8.49
N SER A 435 7.63 -9.24 7.81
CA SER A 435 6.92 -8.64 6.68
C SER A 435 7.70 -8.68 5.38
N VAL A 436 6.97 -8.64 4.26
CA VAL A 436 7.52 -8.56 2.91
C VAL A 436 7.37 -7.15 2.37
N LEU A 437 8.49 -6.53 2.03
CA LEU A 437 8.52 -5.24 1.34
C LEU A 437 8.33 -5.45 -0.17
N SER A 438 9.31 -6.08 -0.82
CA SER A 438 9.40 -6.54 -2.23
C SER A 438 9.05 -5.57 -3.36
N ASN A 439 8.34 -4.47 -3.09
CA ASN A 439 8.02 -3.42 -4.01
C ASN A 439 8.44 -2.07 -3.43
N PHE A 440 9.21 -1.30 -4.21
CA PHE A 440 9.65 0.05 -3.90
C PHE A 440 9.14 1.03 -4.96
N GLY A 441 8.53 2.13 -4.52
CA GLY A 441 7.98 3.21 -5.32
C GLY A 441 6.70 2.85 -6.08
N THR A 442 6.02 1.74 -5.78
CA THR A 442 4.95 1.18 -6.64
C THR A 442 5.44 0.97 -8.08
N ALA A 443 6.71 0.63 -8.26
CA ALA A 443 7.24 0.37 -9.59
C ALA A 443 6.78 -0.98 -10.12
N GLN A 444 6.57 -1.04 -11.44
CA GLN A 444 6.24 -2.26 -12.14
C GLN A 444 7.51 -3.09 -12.41
N GLY A 445 7.33 -4.39 -12.46
CA GLY A 445 8.38 -5.38 -12.66
C GLY A 445 7.99 -6.68 -11.98
N LEU A 446 8.27 -7.79 -12.65
CA LEU A 446 8.06 -9.10 -12.06
C LEU A 446 9.30 -9.44 -11.21
N PHE A 447 9.09 -9.49 -9.90
CA PHE A 447 10.19 -9.56 -8.94
C PHE A 447 9.71 -10.11 -7.61
N ALA A 448 10.35 -11.17 -7.11
CA ALA A 448 10.23 -11.60 -5.72
C ALA A 448 11.40 -12.49 -5.29
N ARG A 449 11.60 -12.56 -3.98
CA ARG A 449 12.48 -13.51 -3.30
C ARG A 449 11.66 -14.65 -2.72
N LEU A 450 10.90 -15.34 -3.57
CA LEU A 450 9.90 -16.30 -3.10
C LEU A 450 10.49 -17.40 -2.21
N PRO A 451 11.68 -17.99 -2.48
CA PRO A 451 12.28 -18.96 -1.56
C PRO A 451 12.45 -18.41 -0.13
N GLN A 452 12.97 -17.17 0.00
CA GLN A 452 13.14 -16.52 1.29
C GLN A 452 11.80 -16.22 1.96
N ILE A 453 10.80 -15.83 1.18
CA ILE A 453 9.43 -15.57 1.67
C ILE A 453 8.79 -16.85 2.22
N LEU A 454 8.96 -17.99 1.54
CA LEU A 454 8.36 -19.25 1.96
C LEU A 454 9.05 -19.88 3.19
N SER A 455 10.37 -19.68 3.36
CA SER A 455 11.11 -20.28 4.48
C SER A 455 11.35 -19.35 5.68
N GLY A 456 11.41 -18.02 5.44
CA GLY A 456 11.81 -17.01 6.42
C GLY A 456 10.93 -16.97 7.68
N PRO A 457 9.59 -16.93 7.56
CA PRO A 457 8.70 -16.90 8.71
C PRO A 457 8.88 -18.07 9.67
N ALA A 458 9.00 -19.30 9.14
CA ALA A 458 9.23 -20.50 9.95
C ALA A 458 10.57 -20.45 10.69
N LYS A 459 11.64 -19.97 10.03
CA LYS A 459 12.96 -19.77 10.64
C LYS A 459 12.87 -18.80 11.83
N ALA A 460 12.25 -17.63 11.62
CA ALA A 460 12.10 -16.61 12.64
C ALA A 460 11.19 -17.08 13.80
N PHE A 461 10.09 -17.77 13.49
CA PHE A 461 9.19 -18.36 14.49
C PHE A 461 9.91 -19.38 15.36
N ASN A 462 10.68 -20.30 14.77
CA ASN A 462 11.38 -21.34 15.52
C ASN A 462 12.53 -20.76 16.38
N ALA A 463 13.19 -19.69 15.93
CA ALA A 463 14.21 -18.99 16.71
C ALA A 463 13.62 -18.19 17.88
N HIS A 464 12.44 -17.57 17.69
CA HIS A 464 11.85 -16.63 18.66
C HIS A 464 10.37 -16.91 18.95
N LYS A 465 10.02 -18.17 19.20
CA LYS A 465 8.63 -18.67 19.31
C LYS A 465 7.72 -17.88 20.26
N LYS A 466 8.28 -17.35 21.36
CA LYS A 466 7.52 -16.54 22.33
C LYS A 466 7.18 -15.14 21.78
N ASN A 467 8.06 -14.56 20.97
CA ASN A 467 8.04 -13.16 20.55
C ASN A 467 7.62 -12.96 19.08
N PHE A 468 7.65 -14.01 18.26
CA PHE A 468 7.10 -13.96 16.90
C PHE A 468 5.57 -13.89 16.96
N LYS A 469 5.02 -12.69 16.72
CA LYS A 469 3.59 -12.37 16.90
C LYS A 469 2.88 -11.92 15.64
N ALA A 470 3.58 -11.65 14.55
CA ALA A 470 2.91 -11.18 13.35
C ALA A 470 3.56 -11.62 12.04
N MET A 471 2.78 -11.54 10.97
CA MET A 471 3.25 -11.59 9.60
C MET A 471 2.62 -10.45 8.82
N GLY A 472 3.21 -9.99 7.72
CA GLY A 472 2.59 -8.88 6.99
C GLY A 472 3.07 -8.63 5.57
N VAL A 473 2.22 -7.96 4.81
CA VAL A 473 2.57 -7.34 3.54
C VAL A 473 2.91 -5.87 3.85
N ALA A 474 4.13 -5.46 3.54
CA ALA A 474 4.63 -4.11 3.77
C ALA A 474 5.08 -3.44 2.46
N ALA A 475 4.49 -3.83 1.34
CA ALA A 475 4.84 -3.29 0.03
C ALA A 475 4.54 -1.79 -0.09
N GLU A 476 5.46 -1.03 -0.71
CA GLU A 476 5.19 0.39 -0.98
C GLU A 476 4.02 0.59 -1.96
N GLY A 477 3.76 -0.40 -2.81
CA GLY A 477 2.64 -0.45 -3.74
C GLY A 477 2.15 -1.85 -4.06
N ILE A 478 0.90 -1.94 -4.53
CA ILE A 478 0.21 -3.20 -4.89
C ILE A 478 0.00 -3.31 -6.41
N TYR A 479 -0.91 -4.17 -6.86
CA TYR A 479 -1.17 -4.46 -8.29
C TYR A 479 0.03 -4.99 -9.06
N ASN A 480 0.80 -5.85 -8.41
CA ASN A 480 1.93 -6.55 -8.99
C ASN A 480 2.10 -7.88 -8.24
N ASN A 481 2.77 -8.86 -8.84
CA ASN A 481 3.23 -10.10 -8.17
C ASN A 481 2.18 -10.78 -7.26
N GLU A 482 0.89 -10.82 -7.64
CA GLU A 482 -0.22 -11.21 -6.74
C GLU A 482 -0.05 -12.58 -6.07
N PHE A 483 0.51 -13.56 -6.78
CA PHE A 483 0.81 -14.89 -6.22
C PHE A 483 1.76 -14.81 -5.02
N VAL A 484 2.74 -13.90 -5.04
CA VAL A 484 3.74 -13.76 -3.97
C VAL A 484 3.08 -13.28 -2.69
N TYR A 485 2.17 -12.31 -2.79
CA TYR A 485 1.40 -11.83 -1.65
C TYR A 485 0.40 -12.87 -1.15
N ALA A 486 -0.29 -13.58 -2.06
CA ALA A 486 -1.19 -14.68 -1.69
C ALA A 486 -0.45 -15.78 -0.93
N ALA A 487 0.71 -16.23 -1.43
CA ALA A 487 1.53 -17.24 -0.79
C ALA A 487 2.00 -16.81 0.60
N LEU A 488 2.45 -15.56 0.76
CA LEU A 488 2.83 -15.00 2.06
C LEU A 488 1.67 -15.04 3.07
N LEU A 489 0.50 -14.59 2.66
CA LEU A 489 -0.68 -14.50 3.53
C LEU A 489 -1.17 -15.90 3.91
N ASP A 490 -0.99 -16.89 3.04
CA ASP A 490 -1.31 -18.29 3.31
C ASP A 490 -0.38 -18.96 4.33
N ILE A 491 0.88 -18.51 4.45
CA ILE A 491 1.83 -19.07 5.44
C ILE A 491 1.24 -18.95 6.85
N ALA A 492 0.68 -17.78 7.20
CA ALA A 492 0.13 -17.51 8.53
C ALA A 492 -0.93 -18.53 8.98
N TRP A 493 -1.60 -19.19 8.04
CA TRP A 493 -2.70 -20.13 8.26
C TRP A 493 -2.30 -21.61 8.15
N ARG A 494 -1.00 -21.90 8.29
CA ARG A 494 -0.43 -23.25 8.22
C ARG A 494 0.40 -23.55 9.46
N ASP A 495 0.66 -24.83 9.70
CA ASP A 495 1.67 -25.21 10.69
C ASP A 495 3.04 -24.64 10.25
N PRO A 496 3.73 -23.85 11.10
CA PRO A 496 5.02 -23.24 10.73
C PRO A 496 6.11 -24.27 10.43
N ASN A 497 5.95 -25.53 10.83
CA ASN A 497 6.86 -26.63 10.52
C ASN A 497 6.47 -27.41 9.26
N SER A 498 5.38 -27.02 8.57
CA SER A 498 4.90 -27.60 7.31
C SER A 498 5.07 -26.59 6.18
N PRO A 499 6.25 -26.51 5.54
CA PRO A 499 6.53 -25.49 4.52
C PRO A 499 5.63 -25.66 3.29
N ILE A 500 5.33 -24.54 2.64
CA ILE A 500 4.60 -24.52 1.36
C ILE A 500 5.49 -25.08 0.26
N ASP A 501 5.00 -26.09 -0.46
CA ASP A 501 5.57 -26.49 -1.75
C ASP A 501 5.19 -25.47 -2.82
N ALA A 502 6.17 -24.67 -3.26
CA ALA A 502 5.94 -23.54 -4.15
C ALA A 502 5.27 -23.96 -5.47
N LYS A 503 5.67 -25.10 -6.03
CA LYS A 503 5.16 -25.59 -7.32
C LYS A 503 3.69 -25.99 -7.21
N THR A 504 3.36 -26.89 -6.29
CA THR A 504 2.00 -27.37 -6.10
C THR A 504 1.07 -26.23 -5.71
N HIS A 505 1.54 -25.31 -4.85
CA HIS A 505 0.77 -24.15 -4.44
C HIS A 505 0.50 -23.19 -5.61
N LEU A 506 1.50 -22.92 -6.47
CA LEU A 506 1.33 -22.12 -7.68
C LEU A 506 0.36 -22.77 -8.66
N GLU A 507 0.46 -24.08 -8.90
CA GLU A 507 -0.45 -24.78 -9.80
C GLU A 507 -1.90 -24.68 -9.32
N GLN A 508 -2.14 -24.86 -8.01
CA GLN A 508 -3.46 -24.67 -7.42
C GLN A 508 -3.95 -23.23 -7.57
N TYR A 509 -3.09 -22.25 -7.31
CA TYR A 509 -3.41 -20.83 -7.47
C TYR A 509 -3.84 -20.52 -8.91
N VAL A 510 -3.07 -20.95 -9.91
CA VAL A 510 -3.38 -20.73 -11.34
C VAL A 510 -4.69 -21.40 -11.73
N ARG A 511 -4.96 -22.62 -11.24
CA ARG A 511 -6.24 -23.32 -11.47
C ARG A 511 -7.44 -22.55 -10.91
N ARG A 512 -7.33 -21.98 -9.71
CA ARG A 512 -8.41 -21.16 -9.11
C ARG A 512 -8.57 -19.83 -9.84
N ARG A 513 -7.46 -19.21 -10.25
CA ARG A 513 -7.39 -17.90 -10.91
C ARG A 513 -7.93 -17.93 -12.35
N TYR A 514 -7.63 -18.98 -13.11
CA TYR A 514 -8.00 -19.10 -14.53
C TYR A 514 -9.12 -20.08 -14.79
N GLY A 515 -9.36 -21.02 -13.88
CA GLY A 515 -10.24 -22.18 -14.04
C GLY A 515 -9.45 -23.43 -14.42
N SER A 516 -9.77 -24.57 -13.80
CA SER A 516 -9.02 -25.82 -13.97
C SER A 516 -8.92 -26.32 -15.41
N ALA A 517 -9.97 -26.12 -16.22
CA ALA A 517 -9.95 -26.47 -17.65
C ALA A 517 -9.07 -25.54 -18.50
N LYS A 518 -8.82 -24.31 -18.02
CA LYS A 518 -8.03 -23.28 -18.71
C LYS A 518 -6.56 -23.27 -18.29
N ALA A 519 -6.27 -23.75 -17.08
CA ALA A 519 -4.91 -23.99 -16.59
C ALA A 519 -4.33 -25.26 -17.24
N THR A 520 -4.09 -25.19 -18.56
CA THR A 520 -3.51 -26.29 -19.34
C THR A 520 -2.08 -26.59 -18.90
N PRO A 521 -1.51 -27.75 -19.23
CA PRO A 521 -0.11 -28.06 -18.93
C PRO A 521 0.87 -26.99 -19.45
N SER A 522 0.56 -26.37 -20.59
CA SER A 522 1.34 -25.26 -21.18
C SER A 522 1.32 -24.02 -20.29
N VAL A 523 0.14 -23.61 -19.83
CA VAL A 523 -0.04 -22.45 -18.92
C VAL A 523 0.63 -22.71 -17.56
N LEU A 524 0.50 -23.91 -17.01
CA LEU A 524 1.14 -24.29 -15.75
C LEU A 524 2.66 -24.34 -15.89
N ALA A 525 3.17 -24.87 -17.01
CA ALA A 525 4.61 -24.88 -17.30
C ALA A 525 5.16 -23.47 -17.55
N ALA A 526 4.36 -22.53 -18.05
CA ALA A 526 4.72 -21.13 -18.17
C ALA A 526 4.87 -20.48 -16.79
N TYR A 527 3.89 -20.63 -15.91
CA TYR A 527 3.98 -20.16 -14.52
C TYR A 527 5.10 -20.85 -13.73
N GLY A 528 5.35 -22.14 -13.96
CA GLY A 528 6.47 -22.85 -13.37
C GLY A 528 7.81 -22.17 -13.66
N LYS A 529 7.98 -21.55 -14.84
CA LYS A 529 9.19 -20.78 -15.17
C LYS A 529 9.32 -19.48 -14.37
N TYR A 530 8.23 -18.93 -13.83
CA TYR A 530 8.32 -17.75 -12.95
C TYR A 530 9.05 -18.09 -11.64
N LEU A 531 8.81 -19.30 -11.11
CA LEU A 531 9.53 -19.83 -9.93
C LEU A 531 11.03 -19.98 -10.16
N ASP A 532 11.46 -20.15 -11.42
CA ASP A 532 12.87 -20.28 -11.80
C ASP A 532 13.51 -18.94 -12.19
N THR A 533 12.73 -17.87 -12.30
CA THR A 533 13.17 -16.60 -12.89
C THR A 533 12.79 -15.41 -11.99
N VAL A 534 11.72 -14.70 -12.34
CA VAL A 534 11.31 -13.43 -11.74
C VAL A 534 10.99 -13.53 -10.25
N TRP A 535 10.63 -14.71 -9.75
CA TRP A 535 10.34 -14.94 -8.32
C TRP A 535 11.45 -15.67 -7.57
N ASN A 536 12.59 -15.92 -8.22
CA ASN A 536 13.78 -16.52 -7.61
C ASN A 536 15.00 -15.65 -7.84
N VAL A 537 14.89 -14.40 -7.38
CA VAL A 537 16.00 -13.45 -7.40
C VAL A 537 16.86 -13.58 -6.14
N ALA A 538 18.16 -13.30 -6.27
CA ALA A 538 19.10 -13.40 -5.17
C ALA A 538 18.79 -12.38 -4.04
N PRO A 539 19.12 -12.68 -2.77
CA PRO A 539 18.81 -11.81 -1.64
C PRO A 539 19.25 -10.34 -1.80
N GLN A 540 20.45 -10.13 -2.34
CA GLN A 540 21.07 -8.83 -2.56
C GLN A 540 20.54 -8.05 -3.78
N ALA A 541 19.69 -8.66 -4.61
CA ALA A 541 19.07 -7.97 -5.74
C ALA A 541 18.14 -6.86 -5.23
N SER A 542 17.84 -5.85 -6.05
CA SER A 542 16.71 -4.94 -5.82
C SER A 542 15.80 -4.96 -7.04
N ASN A 543 14.60 -4.39 -6.94
CA ASN A 543 13.68 -4.33 -8.07
C ASN A 543 14.27 -3.48 -9.21
N SER A 544 14.43 -4.09 -10.38
CA SER A 544 15.02 -3.44 -11.54
C SER A 544 14.12 -2.36 -12.12
N ARG A 545 14.73 -1.41 -12.83
CA ARG A 545 14.07 -0.38 -13.64
C ARG A 545 14.37 -0.62 -15.10
N SER A 546 13.35 -0.51 -15.95
CA SER A 546 13.57 -0.58 -17.39
C SER A 546 14.34 0.65 -17.86
N PHE A 547 15.13 0.49 -18.93
CA PHE A 547 15.78 1.62 -19.57
C PHE A 547 14.77 2.74 -19.88
N VAL A 548 13.55 2.39 -20.31
CA VAL A 548 12.54 3.38 -20.72
C VAL A 548 12.20 4.40 -19.63
N GLU A 549 12.26 3.97 -18.36
CA GLU A 549 11.88 4.73 -17.17
C GLU A 549 12.95 5.73 -16.75
N ARG A 550 14.20 5.52 -17.13
CA ARG A 550 15.32 6.38 -16.75
C ARG A 550 15.61 7.43 -17.82
N ALA A 551 16.28 8.52 -17.41
CA ALA A 551 16.81 9.50 -18.35
C ALA A 551 17.77 8.80 -19.37
N PRO A 552 17.53 8.94 -20.68
CA PRO A 552 18.35 8.31 -21.71
C PRO A 552 19.83 8.70 -21.64
N THR A 553 20.71 7.71 -21.79
CA THR A 553 22.16 7.91 -21.94
C THR A 553 22.74 6.90 -22.93
N LEU A 554 24.02 7.08 -23.30
CA LEU A 554 24.74 6.11 -24.14
C LEU A 554 25.03 4.79 -23.41
N ASN A 555 25.09 4.78 -22.07
CA ASN A 555 25.27 3.57 -21.26
C ASN A 555 24.16 3.46 -20.23
N MET A 556 23.15 2.68 -20.57
CA MET A 556 21.99 2.45 -19.71
C MET A 556 22.18 1.29 -18.75
N THR A 557 23.24 0.48 -18.88
CA THR A 557 23.50 -0.66 -18.01
C THR A 557 24.08 -0.17 -16.68
N LYS A 558 23.27 -0.23 -15.63
CA LYS A 558 23.61 0.21 -14.27
C LYS A 558 23.63 -1.01 -13.35
N VAL A 559 24.82 -1.39 -12.92
CA VAL A 559 25.06 -2.54 -12.02
C VAL A 559 25.47 -2.01 -10.65
N GLY A 560 24.94 -2.59 -9.57
CA GLY A 560 25.32 -2.24 -8.20
C GLY A 560 24.69 -0.94 -7.66
N GLU A 561 23.92 -0.22 -8.49
CA GLU A 561 23.10 0.91 -8.06
C GLU A 561 21.80 0.42 -7.41
N TRP A 562 21.20 1.25 -6.54
CA TRP A 562 19.85 0.99 -6.00
C TRP A 562 18.82 1.07 -7.13
N MET A 563 17.99 0.03 -7.27
CA MET A 563 17.04 -0.13 -8.38
C MET A 563 17.73 -0.06 -9.77
N PRO A 564 18.60 -1.04 -10.06
CA PRO A 564 19.46 -1.06 -11.24
C PRO A 564 18.66 -1.32 -12.52
N THR A 565 19.33 -1.28 -13.66
CA THR A 565 18.70 -1.49 -14.96
C THR A 565 19.01 -2.85 -15.59
N ILE A 566 19.64 -3.74 -14.83
CA ILE A 566 19.87 -5.15 -15.21
C ILE A 566 18.76 -6.04 -14.66
N VAL A 567 18.60 -7.24 -15.22
CA VAL A 567 17.73 -8.28 -14.67
C VAL A 567 18.54 -9.37 -13.97
N TYR A 568 17.94 -10.02 -12.97
CA TYR A 568 18.59 -11.05 -12.15
C TYR A 568 18.19 -12.48 -12.52
N TYR A 569 17.55 -12.66 -13.67
CA TYR A 569 17.00 -13.94 -14.10
C TYR A 569 17.38 -14.29 -15.55
N ASN A 570 17.24 -15.56 -15.90
CA ASN A 570 17.46 -16.03 -17.27
C ASN A 570 16.36 -15.48 -18.21
N LYS A 571 16.74 -14.52 -19.06
CA LYS A 571 15.84 -13.89 -20.03
C LYS A 571 15.18 -14.89 -20.98
N THR A 572 15.90 -15.94 -21.40
CA THR A 572 15.38 -16.95 -22.35
C THR A 572 14.25 -17.75 -21.71
N LYS A 573 14.45 -18.26 -20.48
CA LYS A 573 13.39 -18.94 -19.71
C LYS A 573 12.17 -18.04 -19.53
N PHE A 574 12.35 -16.75 -19.27
CA PHE A 574 11.22 -15.85 -19.10
C PHE A 574 10.48 -15.56 -20.43
N VAL A 575 11.18 -15.45 -21.56
CA VAL A 575 10.55 -15.36 -22.88
C VAL A 575 9.74 -16.61 -23.21
N GLU A 576 10.22 -17.81 -22.85
CA GLU A 576 9.45 -19.05 -22.98
C GLU A 576 8.20 -19.07 -22.07
N ALA A 577 8.29 -18.45 -20.89
CA ALA A 577 7.13 -18.30 -20.01
C ALA A 577 6.07 -17.39 -20.64
N TRP A 578 6.50 -16.25 -21.19
CA TRP A 578 5.63 -15.35 -21.95
C TRP A 578 5.00 -16.05 -23.17
N ASP A 579 5.78 -16.81 -23.95
CA ASP A 579 5.28 -17.60 -25.08
C ASP A 579 4.18 -18.57 -24.65
N GLY A 580 4.40 -19.36 -23.59
CA GLY A 580 3.41 -20.30 -23.08
C GLY A 580 2.12 -19.62 -22.60
N LEU A 581 2.22 -18.48 -21.91
CA LEU A 581 1.05 -17.71 -21.48
C LEU A 581 0.26 -17.14 -22.65
N VAL A 582 0.93 -16.56 -23.64
CA VAL A 582 0.28 -16.00 -24.83
C VAL A 582 -0.36 -17.11 -25.65
N ARG A 583 0.33 -18.24 -25.87
CA ARG A 583 -0.23 -19.37 -26.63
C ARG A 583 -1.43 -20.00 -25.94
N GLY A 584 -1.32 -20.21 -24.63
CA GLY A 584 -2.42 -20.67 -23.80
C GLY A 584 -3.65 -19.77 -23.97
N ALA A 585 -3.48 -18.46 -23.83
CA ALA A 585 -4.59 -17.52 -23.91
C ALA A 585 -5.18 -17.35 -25.32
N LEU A 586 -4.34 -17.32 -26.36
CA LEU A 586 -4.74 -16.87 -27.69
C LEU A 586 -5.00 -17.99 -28.70
N PHE A 587 -4.41 -19.16 -28.51
CA PHE A 587 -4.45 -20.26 -29.48
C PHE A 587 -5.05 -21.54 -28.90
N GLU A 588 -4.86 -21.82 -27.60
CA GLU A 588 -5.45 -22.99 -26.94
C GLU A 588 -6.90 -22.72 -26.46
N GLN A 589 -7.21 -21.49 -26.07
CA GLN A 589 -8.53 -21.11 -25.56
C GLN A 589 -9.46 -20.56 -26.66
N LYS A 590 -10.62 -21.19 -26.83
CA LYS A 590 -11.69 -20.74 -27.74
C LYS A 590 -12.71 -19.80 -27.07
N SER A 591 -12.63 -19.64 -25.75
CA SER A 591 -13.57 -18.86 -24.94
C SER A 591 -12.89 -17.63 -24.35
N ARG A 592 -13.70 -16.65 -23.90
CA ARG A 592 -13.20 -15.44 -23.24
C ARG A 592 -12.37 -15.80 -22.00
N ILE A 593 -11.22 -15.16 -21.86
CA ILE A 593 -10.34 -15.29 -20.68
C ILE A 593 -10.76 -14.33 -19.56
N SER A 594 -10.38 -14.64 -18.31
CA SER A 594 -10.71 -13.83 -17.13
C SER A 594 -9.95 -12.49 -17.11
N ALA A 595 -10.44 -11.54 -16.31
CA ALA A 595 -9.78 -10.25 -16.12
C ALA A 595 -8.35 -10.42 -15.56
N SER A 596 -8.18 -11.33 -14.61
CA SER A 596 -6.89 -11.72 -14.04
C SER A 596 -5.91 -12.23 -15.11
N TRP A 597 -6.36 -13.05 -16.06
CA TRP A 597 -5.48 -13.50 -17.15
C TRP A 597 -5.12 -12.36 -18.10
N LYS A 598 -6.05 -11.44 -18.41
CA LYS A 598 -5.73 -10.23 -19.18
C LYS A 598 -4.67 -9.38 -18.47
N PHE A 599 -4.75 -9.25 -17.15
CA PHE A 599 -3.73 -8.57 -16.33
C PHE A 599 -2.37 -9.25 -16.48
N ASP A 600 -2.30 -10.57 -16.31
CA ASP A 600 -1.04 -11.33 -16.39
C ASP A 600 -0.41 -11.28 -17.80
N LEU A 601 -1.23 -11.28 -18.86
CA LEU A 601 -0.76 -11.11 -20.24
C LEU A 601 -0.13 -9.74 -20.47
N VAL A 602 -0.74 -8.67 -19.94
CA VAL A 602 -0.19 -7.31 -20.04
C VAL A 602 1.14 -7.25 -19.30
N ASP A 603 1.20 -7.79 -18.08
CA ASP A 603 2.41 -7.71 -17.24
C ASP A 603 3.58 -8.50 -17.85
N ALA A 604 3.33 -9.74 -18.30
CA ALA A 604 4.34 -10.57 -18.97
C ALA A 604 4.82 -9.95 -20.29
N THR A 605 3.90 -9.40 -21.10
CA THR A 605 4.25 -8.77 -22.38
C THR A 605 5.08 -7.51 -22.14
N ARG A 606 4.68 -6.66 -21.21
CA ARG A 606 5.43 -5.47 -20.80
C ARG A 606 6.84 -5.85 -20.35
N GLU A 607 6.98 -6.86 -19.49
CA GLU A 607 8.28 -7.31 -18.98
C GLU A 607 9.23 -7.68 -20.12
N VAL A 608 8.77 -8.49 -21.07
CA VAL A 608 9.59 -8.88 -22.23
C VAL A 608 9.95 -7.70 -23.12
N LEU A 609 8.99 -6.81 -23.42
CA LEU A 609 9.26 -5.65 -24.28
C LEU A 609 10.27 -4.70 -23.63
N LEU A 610 10.14 -4.45 -22.33
CA LEU A 610 10.90 -3.41 -21.63
C LEU A 610 12.24 -3.87 -21.06
N PHE A 611 12.41 -5.17 -20.75
CA PHE A 611 13.66 -5.70 -20.19
C PHE A 611 14.46 -6.58 -21.16
N ASN A 612 13.87 -6.99 -22.30
CA ASN A 612 14.59 -7.78 -23.31
C ASN A 612 14.71 -7.01 -24.62
N VAL A 613 13.57 -6.62 -25.22
CA VAL A 613 13.56 -6.02 -26.56
C VAL A 613 14.12 -4.60 -26.54
N PHE A 614 13.72 -3.78 -25.56
CA PHE A 614 14.13 -2.37 -25.49
C PHE A 614 15.65 -2.21 -25.29
N PRO A 615 16.30 -2.92 -24.34
CA PRO A 615 17.76 -2.88 -24.20
C PRO A 615 18.50 -3.29 -25.48
N ALA A 616 18.06 -4.37 -26.15
CA ALA A 616 18.71 -4.85 -27.38
C ALA A 616 18.65 -3.83 -28.54
N VAL A 617 17.51 -3.14 -28.69
CA VAL A 617 17.37 -2.08 -29.72
C VAL A 617 18.17 -0.84 -29.34
N HIS A 618 18.25 -0.50 -28.04
CA HIS A 618 19.11 0.58 -27.55
C HIS A 618 20.59 0.31 -27.83
N GLU A 619 21.08 -0.90 -27.53
CA GLU A 619 22.46 -1.31 -27.83
C GLU A 619 22.77 -1.22 -29.34
N SER A 620 21.82 -1.64 -30.17
CA SER A 620 21.94 -1.52 -31.64
C SER A 620 22.00 -0.07 -32.11
N LEU A 621 21.20 0.82 -31.50
CA LEU A 621 21.23 2.27 -31.75
C LEU A 621 22.58 2.89 -31.35
N VAL A 622 23.06 2.59 -30.15
CA VAL A 622 24.35 3.10 -29.65
C VAL A 622 25.52 2.59 -30.50
N THR A 623 25.47 1.33 -30.92
CA THR A 623 26.47 0.74 -31.84
C THR A 623 26.48 1.46 -33.19
N ALA A 624 25.30 1.73 -33.76
CA ALA A 624 25.18 2.50 -35.00
C ALA A 624 25.70 3.93 -34.85
N TYR A 625 25.40 4.58 -33.72
CA TYR A 625 25.90 5.91 -33.40
C TYR A 625 27.43 5.95 -33.33
N ARG A 626 28.04 5.00 -32.59
CA ARG A 626 29.52 4.88 -32.48
C ARG A 626 30.18 4.62 -33.83
N ALA A 627 29.51 3.88 -34.72
CA ALA A 627 29.96 3.64 -36.09
C ALA A 627 29.69 4.83 -37.04
N LYS A 628 29.10 5.93 -36.57
CA LYS A 628 28.65 7.08 -37.36
C LYS A 628 27.74 6.69 -38.56
N ASP A 629 26.99 5.60 -38.42
CA ASP A 629 26.08 5.09 -39.46
C ASP A 629 24.71 5.75 -39.33
N LEU A 630 24.53 6.89 -40.01
CA LEU A 630 23.30 7.67 -39.97
C LEU A 630 22.05 6.85 -40.37
N GLY A 631 22.19 5.94 -41.33
CA GLY A 631 21.10 5.08 -41.80
C GLY A 631 20.62 4.15 -40.69
N LYS A 632 21.55 3.50 -40.00
CA LYS A 632 21.22 2.61 -38.86
C LYS A 632 20.77 3.38 -37.62
N VAL A 633 21.32 4.57 -37.34
CA VAL A 633 20.85 5.44 -36.24
C VAL A 633 19.36 5.76 -36.45
N ARG A 634 18.96 6.17 -37.66
CA ARG A 634 17.55 6.43 -37.98
C ARG A 634 16.68 5.17 -37.87
N LYS A 635 17.16 4.03 -38.38
CA LYS A 635 16.45 2.75 -38.32
C LYS A 635 16.17 2.33 -36.87
N TYR A 636 17.22 2.21 -36.06
CA TYR A 636 17.10 1.73 -34.68
C TYR A 636 16.43 2.78 -33.78
N GLY A 637 16.66 4.08 -34.02
CA GLY A 637 15.94 5.15 -33.34
C GLY A 637 14.43 5.09 -33.59
N LYS A 638 13.98 4.89 -34.83
CA LYS A 638 12.57 4.70 -35.15
C LYS A 638 12.00 3.42 -34.52
N GLN A 639 12.76 2.32 -34.55
CA GLN A 639 12.35 1.06 -33.94
C GLN A 639 12.17 1.18 -32.42
N LEU A 640 13.10 1.85 -31.74
CA LEU A 640 13.04 2.11 -30.29
C LEU A 640 11.81 2.94 -29.94
N LEU A 641 11.57 4.03 -30.67
CA LEU A 641 10.40 4.89 -30.45
C LEU A 641 9.07 4.18 -30.73
N GLN A 642 9.02 3.31 -31.75
CA GLN A 642 7.84 2.50 -32.02
C GLN A 642 7.57 1.48 -30.89
N LEU A 643 8.62 0.87 -30.34
CA LEU A 643 8.49 -0.05 -29.21
C LEU A 643 7.86 0.64 -27.98
N VAL A 644 8.22 1.90 -27.69
CA VAL A 644 7.57 2.68 -26.61
C VAL A 644 6.08 2.85 -26.88
N ARG A 645 5.68 3.19 -28.11
CA ARG A 645 4.26 3.37 -28.48
C ARG A 645 3.47 2.07 -28.42
N ASP A 646 4.09 0.99 -28.86
CA ASP A 646 3.47 -0.34 -28.86
C ASP A 646 3.29 -0.86 -27.43
N THR A 647 4.28 -0.63 -26.56
CA THR A 647 4.18 -0.96 -25.14
C THR A 647 3.11 -0.10 -24.45
N ASP A 648 3.07 1.21 -24.72
CA ASP A 648 2.02 2.11 -24.23
C ASP A 648 0.61 1.62 -24.62
N ARG A 649 0.44 1.17 -25.87
CA ARG A 649 -0.82 0.61 -26.36
C ARG A 649 -1.25 -0.65 -25.60
N VAL A 650 -0.34 -1.58 -25.33
CA VAL A 650 -0.65 -2.80 -24.53
C VAL A 650 -1.08 -2.42 -23.12
N LEU A 651 -0.30 -1.55 -22.46
CA LEU A 651 -0.56 -1.12 -21.09
C LEU A 651 -1.91 -0.41 -20.97
N ASN A 652 -2.26 0.44 -21.94
CA ASN A 652 -3.54 1.13 -21.98
C ASN A 652 -4.76 0.24 -22.29
N THR A 653 -4.61 -1.08 -22.44
CA THR A 653 -5.75 -2.01 -22.50
C THR A 653 -6.27 -2.39 -21.10
N ASN A 654 -5.53 -2.05 -20.04
CA ASN A 654 -5.83 -2.47 -18.68
C ASN A 654 -5.66 -1.31 -17.68
N THR A 655 -6.65 -1.11 -16.80
CA THR A 655 -6.68 0.01 -15.85
C THR A 655 -5.57 -0.03 -14.80
N TYR A 656 -5.05 -1.21 -14.44
CA TYR A 656 -3.96 -1.33 -13.45
C TYR A 656 -2.59 -0.88 -14.00
N PHE A 657 -2.50 -0.68 -15.32
CA PHE A 657 -1.29 -0.28 -16.03
C PHE A 657 -1.43 1.08 -16.73
N SER A 658 -2.27 1.99 -16.23
CA SER A 658 -2.61 3.22 -16.93
C SER A 658 -2.55 4.47 -16.05
N LEU A 659 -1.75 5.45 -16.47
CA LEU A 659 -1.68 6.77 -15.85
C LEU A 659 -3.05 7.47 -15.92
N ASN A 660 -3.78 7.26 -17.03
CA ASN A 660 -5.11 7.83 -17.24
C ASN A 660 -6.06 7.46 -16.10
N THR A 661 -5.97 6.22 -15.60
CA THR A 661 -6.77 5.71 -14.48
C THR A 661 -6.43 6.46 -13.20
N PHE A 662 -5.15 6.63 -12.90
CA PHE A 662 -4.72 7.30 -11.66
C PHE A 662 -5.00 8.82 -11.68
N ILE A 663 -4.87 9.46 -12.85
CA ILE A 663 -5.27 10.85 -13.03
C ILE A 663 -6.79 11.01 -12.82
N ARG A 664 -7.60 10.11 -13.40
CA ARG A 664 -9.04 10.08 -13.16
C ARG A 664 -9.35 9.92 -11.67
N ASP A 665 -8.70 8.99 -10.97
CA ASP A 665 -8.91 8.77 -9.55
C ASP A 665 -8.58 10.05 -8.74
N SER A 666 -7.52 10.79 -9.11
CA SER A 666 -7.22 12.11 -8.51
C SER A 666 -8.28 13.18 -8.81
N HIS A 667 -8.89 13.13 -9.99
CA HIS A 667 -9.97 14.05 -10.37
C HIS A 667 -11.29 13.72 -9.67
N ASP A 668 -11.55 12.44 -9.41
CA ASP A 668 -12.74 11.94 -8.74
C ASP A 668 -12.64 12.07 -7.21
N SER A 669 -11.43 12.18 -6.67
CA SER A 669 -11.20 12.35 -5.23
C SER A 669 -11.73 13.67 -4.65
N VAL A 670 -12.33 14.54 -5.47
CA VAL A 670 -13.05 15.75 -5.02
C VAL A 670 -14.38 15.44 -4.31
N ASP A 671 -14.90 14.22 -4.47
CA ASP A 671 -15.97 13.63 -3.64
C ASP A 671 -15.59 12.18 -3.34
N PRO A 672 -14.60 11.95 -2.48
CA PRO A 672 -14.06 10.61 -2.33
C PRO A 672 -15.05 9.68 -1.62
N THR A 673 -16.01 10.22 -0.87
CA THR A 673 -17.09 9.43 -0.25
C THR A 673 -18.13 8.94 -1.25
N GLY A 674 -18.26 9.63 -2.39
CA GLY A 674 -19.34 9.44 -3.37
C GLY A 674 -20.75 9.78 -2.86
N ARG A 675 -20.86 10.30 -1.62
CA ARG A 675 -22.16 10.60 -0.98
C ARG A 675 -22.71 11.96 -1.37
N LEU A 676 -21.89 12.85 -1.91
CA LEU A 676 -22.31 14.21 -2.26
C LEU A 676 -22.85 14.27 -3.70
N GLY A 677 -22.57 13.27 -4.54
CA GLY A 677 -23.20 13.12 -5.86
C GLY A 677 -23.01 14.33 -6.77
N GLY A 678 -21.90 15.05 -6.62
CA GLY A 678 -21.62 16.29 -7.35
C GLY A 678 -22.06 17.59 -6.65
N SER A 679 -22.68 17.52 -5.46
CA SER A 679 -23.05 18.68 -4.63
C SER A 679 -21.86 19.30 -3.88
N VAL A 680 -20.62 18.99 -4.30
CA VAL A 680 -19.39 19.51 -3.69
C VAL A 680 -19.35 21.03 -3.88
N ARG A 681 -19.39 21.77 -2.78
CA ARG A 681 -19.37 23.23 -2.82
C ARG A 681 -17.94 23.75 -2.91
N PHE A 682 -17.70 24.62 -3.89
CA PHE A 682 -16.45 25.36 -4.08
C PHE A 682 -16.72 26.85 -3.82
N SER A 683 -17.13 27.18 -2.59
CA SER A 683 -17.61 28.53 -2.24
C SER A 683 -16.52 29.52 -1.84
N GLN A 684 -15.26 29.06 -1.72
CA GLN A 684 -14.15 29.96 -1.40
C GLN A 684 -13.64 30.70 -2.65
N PRO A 685 -13.32 32.00 -2.54
CA PRO A 685 -12.73 32.76 -3.65
C PRO A 685 -11.47 32.08 -4.20
N GLY A 686 -11.39 31.95 -5.53
CA GLY A 686 -10.24 31.32 -6.21
C GLY A 686 -10.23 29.79 -6.23
N LEU A 687 -11.18 29.13 -5.56
CA LEU A 687 -11.34 27.68 -5.56
C LEU A 687 -12.44 27.29 -6.56
N THR A 688 -12.08 26.54 -7.61
CA THR A 688 -13.02 25.91 -8.55
C THR A 688 -12.77 24.40 -8.60
N LYS A 689 -13.73 23.62 -9.09
CA LYS A 689 -13.53 22.18 -9.30
C LYS A 689 -12.31 21.91 -10.19
N ALA A 690 -12.19 22.63 -11.31
CA ALA A 690 -11.09 22.44 -12.26
C ALA A 690 -9.73 22.83 -11.65
N SER A 691 -9.64 23.94 -10.93
CA SER A 691 -8.37 24.36 -10.29
C SER A 691 -7.95 23.41 -9.18
N TYR A 692 -8.91 22.83 -8.45
CA TYR A 692 -8.64 21.82 -7.42
C TYR A 692 -8.23 20.47 -8.02
N GLN A 693 -8.92 19.99 -9.07
CA GLN A 693 -8.52 18.78 -9.79
C GLN A 693 -7.11 18.90 -10.36
N ARG A 694 -6.76 20.07 -10.90
CA ARG A 694 -5.39 20.37 -11.36
C ARG A 694 -4.36 20.28 -10.23
N TYR A 695 -4.71 20.71 -9.01
CA TYR A 695 -3.85 20.57 -7.84
C TYR A 695 -3.60 19.10 -7.48
N LEU A 696 -4.65 18.29 -7.40
CA LEU A 696 -4.55 16.86 -7.09
C LEU A 696 -3.76 16.10 -8.17
N GLU A 697 -4.06 16.37 -9.44
CA GLU A 697 -3.34 15.82 -10.59
C GLU A 697 -1.85 16.13 -10.56
N SER A 698 -1.48 17.37 -10.18
CA SER A 698 -0.07 17.77 -10.12
C SER A 698 0.75 16.90 -9.16
N ASN A 699 0.12 16.44 -8.07
CA ASN A 699 0.76 15.54 -7.10
C ASN A 699 1.02 14.15 -7.72
N VAL A 700 0.07 13.62 -8.52
CA VAL A 700 0.24 12.35 -9.25
C VAL A 700 1.43 12.43 -10.20
N LYS A 701 1.47 13.49 -11.00
CA LYS A 701 2.50 13.65 -12.02
C LYS A 701 3.88 13.84 -11.41
N ASP A 702 3.94 14.55 -10.30
CA ASP A 702 5.19 14.82 -9.60
C ASP A 702 5.74 13.59 -8.88
N ILE A 703 4.93 12.91 -8.05
CA ILE A 703 5.37 11.75 -7.27
C ILE A 703 5.92 10.61 -8.15
N PHE A 704 5.42 10.45 -9.38
CA PHE A 704 5.90 9.41 -10.31
C PHE A 704 6.98 9.87 -11.30
N THR A 705 7.43 11.13 -11.19
CA THR A 705 8.52 11.67 -12.00
C THR A 705 9.63 12.19 -11.11
N TRP A 706 9.59 13.46 -10.73
CA TRP A 706 10.70 14.14 -10.09
C TRP A 706 10.72 13.99 -8.58
N TRP A 707 9.56 13.69 -7.98
CA TRP A 707 9.46 13.60 -6.53
C TRP A 707 9.89 14.95 -5.89
N GLY A 708 9.49 16.05 -6.50
CA GLY A 708 10.11 17.36 -6.33
C GLY A 708 9.90 18.25 -7.56
N ALA A 709 10.12 19.56 -7.44
CA ALA A 709 10.07 20.41 -8.62
C ALA A 709 11.24 20.07 -9.57
N ALA A 710 10.95 19.85 -10.86
CA ALA A 710 11.97 19.48 -11.83
C ALA A 710 13.13 20.50 -11.86
N GLY A 711 14.37 20.00 -11.70
CA GLY A 711 15.58 20.82 -11.79
C GLY A 711 15.87 21.72 -10.59
N THR A 712 15.21 21.54 -9.43
CA THR A 712 15.43 22.37 -8.24
C THR A 712 16.29 21.70 -7.15
N GLY A 713 17.18 20.78 -7.52
CA GLY A 713 18.12 20.13 -6.58
C GLY A 713 17.50 19.02 -5.74
N HIS A 714 16.42 18.39 -6.22
CA HIS A 714 15.90 17.13 -5.67
C HIS A 714 16.58 15.94 -6.36
N ASP A 715 17.08 14.96 -5.60
CA ASP A 715 17.83 13.80 -6.11
C ASP A 715 17.03 12.49 -6.10
N LEU A 716 15.68 12.56 -6.15
CA LEU A 716 14.80 11.39 -6.30
C LEU A 716 14.08 11.27 -7.67
N PRO A 717 14.65 11.72 -8.80
CA PRO A 717 14.00 11.54 -10.10
C PRO A 717 13.84 10.06 -10.46
N ASP A 718 12.68 9.75 -11.02
CA ASP A 718 12.25 8.43 -11.47
C ASP A 718 12.24 7.35 -10.35
N TYR A 719 12.33 7.72 -9.05
CA TYR A 719 12.29 6.75 -7.93
C TYR A 719 11.03 5.88 -8.01
N ALA A 720 9.87 6.54 -8.09
CA ALA A 720 8.56 5.92 -8.24
C ALA A 720 8.06 5.96 -9.70
N SER A 721 8.97 5.83 -10.66
CA SER A 721 8.64 5.68 -12.08
C SER A 721 7.62 4.56 -12.33
N LYS A 722 6.88 4.68 -13.44
CA LYS A 722 5.74 3.82 -13.77
C LYS A 722 5.77 3.33 -15.20
N GLN A 723 5.69 2.03 -15.40
CA GLN A 723 5.48 1.40 -16.70
C GLN A 723 3.98 1.40 -17.00
N TRP A 724 3.43 2.59 -17.13
CA TRP A 724 2.01 2.81 -17.39
C TRP A 724 1.77 3.38 -18.79
N GLY A 725 0.70 2.91 -19.43
CA GLY A 725 0.13 3.58 -20.59
C GLY A 725 -0.25 5.02 -20.24
N GLY A 726 -0.05 5.94 -21.17
CA GLY A 726 -0.10 7.38 -20.94
C GLY A 726 1.22 7.92 -20.41
N MET A 727 1.89 7.25 -19.47
CA MET A 727 3.23 7.64 -19.00
C MET A 727 4.29 7.41 -20.08
N LEU A 728 4.24 6.23 -20.73
CA LEU A 728 5.17 5.88 -21.81
C LEU A 728 5.06 6.84 -22.99
N SER A 729 3.86 7.12 -23.48
CA SER A 729 3.64 8.00 -24.63
C SER A 729 3.82 9.49 -24.34
N SER A 730 3.40 9.98 -23.16
CA SER A 730 3.39 11.42 -22.88
C SER A 730 4.65 11.92 -22.18
N PHE A 731 5.33 11.09 -21.40
CA PHE A 731 6.51 11.48 -20.62
C PHE A 731 7.79 10.79 -21.11
N TYR A 732 7.81 9.45 -21.22
CA TYR A 732 9.04 8.74 -21.58
C TYR A 732 9.40 8.85 -23.07
N TYR A 733 8.42 8.72 -23.98
CA TYR A 733 8.64 8.80 -25.42
C TYR A 733 9.33 10.12 -25.83
N PRO A 734 8.90 11.31 -25.36
CA PRO A 734 9.60 12.54 -25.70
C PRO A 734 11.05 12.60 -25.23
N ARG A 735 11.40 12.01 -24.06
CA ARG A 735 12.80 11.92 -23.60
C ARG A 735 13.64 11.11 -24.58
N TRP A 736 13.15 9.93 -24.96
CA TRP A 736 13.81 9.05 -25.92
C TRP A 736 13.86 9.66 -27.33
N GLN A 737 12.84 10.42 -27.73
CA GLN A 737 12.81 11.12 -29.01
C GLN A 737 13.85 12.25 -29.05
N LEU A 738 14.00 13.00 -27.97
CA LEU A 738 15.09 13.98 -27.82
C LEU A 738 16.44 13.29 -27.95
N PHE A 739 16.68 12.20 -27.21
CA PHE A 739 17.93 11.46 -27.26
C PHE A 739 18.28 10.99 -28.68
N VAL A 740 17.34 10.32 -29.37
CA VAL A 740 17.54 9.86 -30.77
C VAL A 740 17.86 11.03 -31.71
N ARG A 741 17.18 12.17 -31.56
CA ARG A 741 17.45 13.36 -32.39
C ARG A 741 18.86 13.91 -32.16
N HIS A 742 19.30 13.97 -30.91
CA HIS A 742 20.66 14.42 -30.56
C HIS A 742 21.73 13.49 -31.15
N LEU A 743 21.53 12.17 -31.10
CA LEU A 743 22.43 11.22 -31.76
C LEU A 743 22.44 11.39 -33.28
N GLU A 744 21.27 11.59 -33.91
CA GLU A 744 21.19 11.83 -35.35
C GLU A 744 21.90 13.12 -35.75
N GLN A 745 21.73 14.20 -34.98
CA GLN A 745 22.38 15.49 -35.21
C GLN A 745 23.89 15.40 -35.06
N ALA A 746 24.37 14.72 -34.02
CA ALA A 746 25.80 14.48 -33.81
C ALA A 746 26.44 13.78 -35.02
N VAL A 747 25.81 12.72 -35.54
CA VAL A 747 26.31 12.02 -36.74
C VAL A 747 26.28 12.91 -38.00
N LYS A 748 25.19 13.67 -38.22
CA LYS A 748 25.07 14.58 -39.39
C LYS A 748 26.11 15.69 -39.38
N SER A 749 26.36 16.28 -38.22
CA SER A 749 27.29 17.39 -38.04
C SER A 749 28.73 16.91 -37.85
N ASN A 750 28.96 15.60 -37.80
CA ASN A 750 30.23 14.98 -37.46
C ASN A 750 30.81 15.50 -36.13
N THR A 751 29.94 15.66 -35.13
CA THR A 751 30.30 16.06 -33.75
C THR A 751 29.99 14.93 -32.78
N GLU A 752 30.50 15.05 -31.55
CA GLU A 752 30.12 14.14 -30.46
C GLU A 752 28.74 14.47 -29.89
N TYR A 753 28.15 13.51 -29.16
CA TYR A 753 26.89 13.68 -28.46
C TYR A 753 27.05 14.63 -27.27
N ASP A 754 26.31 15.76 -27.31
CA ASP A 754 26.29 16.73 -26.23
C ASP A 754 25.24 16.35 -25.16
N ALA A 755 25.70 15.64 -24.13
CA ALA A 755 24.87 15.24 -22.99
C ALA A 755 24.33 16.43 -22.19
N GLY A 756 25.04 17.56 -22.16
CA GLY A 756 24.63 18.78 -21.48
C GLY A 756 23.46 19.45 -22.19
N ALA A 757 23.57 19.62 -23.51
CA ALA A 757 22.50 20.16 -24.33
C ALA A 757 21.24 19.26 -24.31
N PHE A 758 21.43 17.94 -24.38
CA PHE A 758 20.32 17.00 -24.19
C PHE A 758 19.65 17.19 -22.84
N THR A 759 20.43 17.23 -21.76
CA THR A 759 19.91 17.39 -20.40
C THR A 759 19.12 18.68 -20.27
N ALA A 760 19.65 19.81 -20.73
CA ALA A 760 18.96 21.09 -20.69
C ALA A 760 17.60 21.05 -21.42
N GLN A 761 17.54 20.48 -22.63
CA GLN A 761 16.29 20.35 -23.39
C GLN A 761 15.30 19.38 -22.74
N ARG A 762 15.78 18.26 -22.19
CA ARG A 762 14.96 17.28 -21.47
C ARG A 762 14.31 17.93 -20.25
N LEU A 763 15.07 18.64 -19.41
CA LEU A 763 14.54 19.32 -18.22
C LEU A 763 13.46 20.34 -18.57
N GLN A 764 13.66 21.11 -19.65
CA GLN A 764 12.64 22.06 -20.13
C GLN A 764 11.34 21.34 -20.55
N PHE A 765 11.45 20.19 -21.20
CA PHE A 765 10.29 19.39 -21.56
C PHE A 765 9.59 18.83 -20.31
N GLU A 766 10.33 18.24 -19.38
CA GLU A 766 9.77 17.58 -18.19
C GLU A 766 9.07 18.58 -17.27
N ALA A 767 9.67 19.76 -17.04
CA ALA A 767 9.04 20.84 -16.28
C ALA A 767 7.71 21.31 -16.93
N LYS A 768 7.69 21.46 -18.26
CA LYS A 768 6.45 21.79 -19.00
C LYS A 768 5.43 20.66 -18.91
N TRP A 769 5.87 19.41 -18.98
CA TRP A 769 4.99 18.25 -18.86
C TRP A 769 4.36 18.20 -17.47
N GLN A 770 5.11 18.42 -16.39
CA GLN A 770 4.55 18.43 -15.03
C GLN A 770 3.53 19.57 -14.84
N ALA A 771 3.86 20.79 -15.26
CA ALA A 771 3.06 21.98 -14.97
C ALA A 771 1.74 22.11 -15.76
N ARG A 772 1.65 21.50 -16.96
CA ARG A 772 0.44 21.58 -17.80
C ARG A 772 -0.67 20.64 -17.31
N PRO A 773 -1.96 20.99 -17.49
CA PRO A 773 -3.06 20.07 -17.18
C PRO A 773 -3.06 18.81 -18.06
N TRP A 774 -3.47 17.68 -17.51
CA TRP A 774 -3.74 16.45 -18.25
C TRP A 774 -4.95 16.62 -19.17
N GLY A 775 -4.89 16.04 -20.37
CA GLY A 775 -5.90 16.24 -21.40
C GLY A 775 -5.66 17.48 -22.27
N SER A 776 -4.61 18.27 -21.98
CA SER A 776 -4.25 19.42 -22.80
C SER A 776 -3.39 19.05 -24.02
N ALA A 777 -2.82 17.84 -24.05
CA ALA A 777 -2.05 17.33 -25.17
C ALA A 777 -2.80 16.22 -25.94
N PRO A 778 -2.57 16.07 -27.26
CA PRO A 778 -3.20 15.03 -28.05
C PRO A 778 -2.93 13.62 -27.50
N GLY A 779 -3.98 12.79 -27.42
CA GLY A 779 -3.91 11.39 -26.97
C GLY A 779 -4.06 11.18 -25.46
N GLU A 780 -4.12 12.26 -24.67
CA GLU A 780 -4.39 12.17 -23.23
C GLU A 780 -5.89 12.03 -22.97
N THR A 781 -6.26 11.02 -22.17
CA THR A 781 -7.65 10.74 -21.81
C THR A 781 -7.73 10.31 -20.34
N LEU A 782 -8.95 10.14 -19.82
CA LEU A 782 -9.20 9.61 -18.45
C LEU A 782 -9.62 8.13 -18.46
N SER A 783 -9.47 7.45 -19.60
CA SER A 783 -9.86 6.05 -19.79
C SER A 783 -8.73 5.24 -20.42
N THR A 784 -8.85 3.92 -20.34
CA THR A 784 -8.09 3.00 -21.20
C THR A 784 -8.41 3.24 -22.68
N ASN A 785 -7.62 2.69 -23.58
CA ASN A 785 -7.80 2.82 -25.03
C ASN A 785 -9.01 2.04 -25.59
N GLY A 786 -9.72 1.28 -24.74
CA GLY A 786 -10.92 0.53 -25.09
C GLY A 786 -10.68 -0.69 -25.98
N GLN A 787 -9.42 -1.00 -26.31
CA GLN A 787 -9.07 -2.14 -27.16
C GLN A 787 -9.05 -3.43 -26.33
N GLU A 788 -9.44 -4.54 -26.96
CA GLU A 788 -9.39 -5.85 -26.31
C GLU A 788 -7.94 -6.30 -26.10
N THR A 789 -7.55 -6.50 -24.84
CA THR A 789 -6.19 -6.90 -24.44
C THR A 789 -5.64 -8.07 -25.26
N THR A 790 -6.45 -9.09 -25.51
CA THR A 790 -6.02 -10.29 -26.25
C THR A 790 -5.68 -10.00 -27.71
N GLU A 791 -6.38 -9.05 -28.34
CA GLU A 791 -6.10 -8.67 -29.73
C GLU A 791 -4.80 -7.87 -29.82
N VAL A 792 -4.63 -6.89 -28.93
CA VAL A 792 -3.41 -6.08 -28.88
C VAL A 792 -2.20 -6.96 -28.55
N VAL A 793 -2.30 -7.85 -27.56
CA VAL A 793 -1.22 -8.78 -27.21
C VAL A 793 -0.89 -9.71 -28.38
N ARG A 794 -1.89 -10.18 -29.16
CA ARG A 794 -1.66 -10.99 -30.36
C ARG A 794 -0.78 -10.26 -31.39
N GLU A 795 -1.16 -9.02 -31.72
CA GLU A 795 -0.44 -8.21 -32.71
C GLU A 795 1.01 -7.94 -32.25
N ILE A 796 1.18 -7.62 -30.97
CA ILE A 796 2.46 -7.31 -30.35
C ILE A 796 3.35 -8.56 -30.30
N TYR A 797 2.78 -9.70 -29.92
CA TYR A 797 3.48 -10.97 -29.91
C TYR A 797 3.99 -11.32 -31.32
N HIS A 798 3.13 -11.24 -32.36
CA HIS A 798 3.58 -11.48 -33.74
C HIS A 798 4.68 -10.53 -34.21
N LYS A 799 4.65 -9.27 -33.75
CA LYS A 799 5.64 -8.26 -34.11
C LYS A 799 6.99 -8.47 -33.43
N TYR A 800 7.00 -8.92 -32.18
CA TYR A 800 8.18 -8.88 -31.32
C TYR A 800 8.72 -10.24 -30.87
N ALA A 801 7.98 -11.34 -30.98
CA ALA A 801 8.39 -12.64 -30.42
C ALA A 801 9.77 -13.12 -30.93
N ALA A 802 10.02 -13.04 -32.24
CA ALA A 802 11.30 -13.42 -32.81
C ALA A 802 12.46 -12.54 -32.31
N LEU A 803 12.23 -11.23 -32.16
CA LEU A 803 13.23 -10.31 -31.65
C LEU A 803 13.46 -10.50 -30.14
N ALA A 804 12.41 -10.78 -29.37
CA ALA A 804 12.50 -11.07 -27.95
C ALA A 804 13.31 -12.34 -27.68
N TYR A 805 13.07 -13.41 -28.44
CA TYR A 805 13.85 -14.65 -28.33
C TYR A 805 15.31 -14.42 -28.71
N LYS A 806 15.57 -13.74 -29.83
CA LYS A 806 16.93 -13.39 -30.24
C LYS A 806 17.66 -12.58 -29.17
N ALA A 807 17.05 -11.51 -28.68
CA ALA A 807 17.63 -10.65 -27.63
C ALA A 807 17.93 -11.43 -26.34
N ALA A 808 17.07 -12.37 -25.97
CA ALA A 808 17.25 -13.19 -24.78
C ALA A 808 18.39 -14.21 -24.90
N VAL A 809 18.61 -14.76 -26.11
CA VAL A 809 19.71 -15.71 -26.39
C VAL A 809 21.04 -14.99 -26.54
N ASP A 810 21.06 -13.84 -27.21
CA ASP A 810 22.27 -13.05 -27.47
C ASP A 810 22.86 -12.44 -26.17
N GLY A 811 22.10 -12.43 -25.06
CA GLY A 811 22.59 -12.03 -23.74
C GLY A 811 22.76 -10.52 -23.57
N THR A 812 21.89 -9.71 -24.19
CA THR A 812 21.91 -8.25 -24.02
C THR A 812 21.73 -7.88 -22.54
N ALA A 813 22.33 -6.75 -22.13
CA ALA A 813 22.55 -6.41 -20.71
C ALA A 813 21.29 -6.36 -19.84
#